data_AF-A0A182R018-F1
#
_entry.id   AF-A0A182R018-F1
#
_cell.length_a   1.000
_cell.length_b   1.000
_cell.length_c   1.000
_cell.angle_alpha   90.00
_cell.angle_beta   90.00
_cell.angle_gamma   90.00
#
_symmetry.space_group_name_H-M   'P 1'
#
loop_
_entity.id
_entity.type
_entity.pdbx_description
1 polymer ?
#
loop_
_entity_poly.entity_id
_entity_poly.type
_entity_poly.pdbx_seq_one_letter_code
_entity_poly.pdbx_strand_id
1 'polypeptide(L)'
;MSSLNRELSEDSAFAAGRNSWNRHYHNSVVQPLLTDLYQITMAYAYWKSGKIDDHAVFDLFFRTNPFQGEFTIFAGLEECLKFLDSFHYSETDIEYLKHALPQGIEDDFFEYLSQLTAKDVTLYAIEEGSVAFPRVPLIKVAGPLIIVQLLETTLLTLVNYASLMATNAARYRMVAGKHIHLLEFGLRRAQGPDGGLSASKYSYIGGFDGTSNVLAGKLFNIPVKGTHAHAYITSFTGIDELKTRVLLHKEDGTSRDLLELAMEHRAALASVLDVSTDESSEGELAAMVSFAIAFPDGFMALVDTYDVKSDKLLGEAEEDQTDTVVCDSLCAGRLHGPDEEESLHPPNTVTGMLPEIPEEECNGCCTEDEENHCPEQHPEPEPEGEEEPAPEAEEQQEEEQQIQDREDINDLPPPAITVEDEEANAGDESVQPPAKESDENGNEDIEDQNVVKAEEDLEEKAAGTEEIVESQDDEIVAPEGEDEIIRCANCEALNTMIHHLKSVGKSFRSGLLNFCAVALALNDQGYRAIGIRIDSGDLAYLSCLARETFERIAERFKLPWFSKLTIVASNDINEDTILSLNEQGHKIDCFGIGTHLVTCQRQPALGCVYKMVEINNQPRIKLSQDVGKVTMPGSKNVFRLYGADGHALIDLLQRVDENPPEVGQKVLCRHPFQESKRAYVIPTQVEPLYRVYWTEGRVAQVLPSLEEVRERVQASLRTLRQDHKRTLNPTPYKVAVSDNLYNFIHELWLQNAPIGELS
;
A
#
# COMPACT_ATOMS: atom_id res chain seq x y z
N MET A 1 5.12 -0.29 -31.96
CA MET A 1 4.00 0.12 -31.09
C MET A 1 3.54 1.52 -31.46
N SER A 2 2.91 1.69 -32.62
CA SER A 2 2.38 2.97 -33.09
C SER A 2 1.32 2.69 -34.13
N SER A 3 0.06 2.52 -33.70
CA SER A 3 -1.17 2.78 -34.46
C SER A 3 -2.33 2.00 -33.84
N LEU A 4 -2.92 2.56 -32.79
CA LEU A 4 -4.31 2.31 -32.40
C LEU A 4 -4.83 3.53 -31.62
N ASN A 5 -4.54 4.73 -32.13
CA ASN A 5 -5.25 5.93 -31.71
C ASN A 5 -6.48 6.05 -32.62
N ARG A 6 -7.63 5.57 -32.15
CA ARG A 6 -8.92 6.06 -32.66
C ARG A 6 -8.97 7.54 -32.32
N GLU A 7 -9.15 8.39 -33.33
CA GLU A 7 -9.48 9.81 -33.13
C GLU A 7 -10.82 9.88 -32.37
N LEU A 8 -10.75 10.16 -31.08
CA LEU A 8 -11.90 10.36 -30.20
C LEU A 8 -12.30 11.84 -30.26
N SER A 9 -13.59 12.12 -30.44
CA SER A 9 -14.12 13.49 -30.44
C SER A 9 -13.84 14.18 -29.09
N GLU A 10 -13.61 15.50 -29.14
CA GLU A 10 -13.29 16.33 -27.97
C GLU A 10 -14.40 16.33 -26.90
N ASP A 11 -15.64 15.96 -27.26
CA ASP A 11 -16.79 15.85 -26.35
C ASP A 11 -17.04 14.42 -25.81
N SER A 12 -16.16 13.46 -26.08
CA SER A 12 -16.32 12.11 -25.52
C SER A 12 -15.88 12.05 -24.05
N ALA A 13 -16.53 11.22 -23.23
CA ALA A 13 -16.12 10.97 -21.84
C ALA A 13 -14.65 10.50 -21.70
N PHE A 14 -14.04 10.01 -22.79
CA PHE A 14 -12.61 9.69 -22.86
C PHE A 14 -11.71 10.92 -23.08
N ALA A 15 -12.19 11.97 -23.75
CA ALA A 15 -11.46 13.23 -23.91
C ALA A 15 -11.44 14.06 -22.61
N ALA A 16 -12.47 13.90 -21.75
CA ALA A 16 -12.54 14.50 -20.42
C ALA A 16 -11.39 14.06 -19.48
N GLY A 17 -10.74 12.93 -19.76
CA GLY A 17 -9.58 12.44 -19.00
C GLY A 17 -8.30 13.27 -19.11
N ARG A 18 -8.28 14.34 -19.93
CA ARG A 18 -7.15 15.28 -19.97
C ARG A 18 -7.21 16.35 -18.88
N ASN A 19 -8.37 16.52 -18.24
CA ASN A 19 -8.54 17.40 -17.07
C ASN A 19 -8.92 16.50 -15.89
N SER A 20 -8.04 16.33 -14.90
CA SER A 20 -8.32 15.52 -13.69
C SER A 20 -9.54 15.98 -12.91
N TRP A 21 -9.98 17.22 -13.12
CA TRP A 21 -11.22 17.73 -12.56
C TRP A 21 -12.44 17.28 -13.36
N ASN A 22 -12.68 15.97 -13.36
CA ASN A 22 -13.93 15.43 -13.86
C ASN A 22 -15.02 15.65 -12.80
N ARG A 23 -15.65 16.84 -12.83
CA ARG A 23 -16.82 17.17 -11.99
C ARG A 23 -17.96 16.16 -12.09
N HIS A 24 -17.99 15.34 -13.12
CA HIS A 24 -19.05 14.34 -13.31
C HIS A 24 -18.83 13.05 -12.52
N TYR A 25 -17.63 12.79 -12.00
CA TYR A 25 -17.39 11.65 -11.11
C TYR A 25 -17.35 12.10 -9.65
N HIS A 26 -18.44 11.78 -8.94
CA HIS A 26 -18.56 11.97 -7.50
C HIS A 26 -18.65 10.60 -6.82
N ASN A 27 -17.80 10.36 -5.82
CA ASN A 27 -17.89 9.16 -5.00
C ASN A 27 -19.11 9.28 -4.08
N SER A 28 -20.17 8.55 -4.37
CA SER A 28 -21.45 8.64 -3.66
C SER A 28 -21.39 8.26 -2.18
N VAL A 29 -20.31 7.61 -1.73
CA VAL A 29 -20.09 7.29 -0.31
C VAL A 29 -19.56 8.50 0.45
N VAL A 30 -18.91 9.46 -0.23
CA VAL A 30 -18.27 10.63 0.37
C VAL A 30 -19.29 11.77 0.49
N GLN A 31 -19.98 11.80 1.63
CA GLN A 31 -21.05 12.75 1.93
C GLN A 31 -21.01 13.15 3.43
N PRO A 32 -21.77 14.17 3.90
CA PRO A 32 -21.67 14.65 5.27
C PRO A 32 -22.00 13.62 6.37
N LEU A 33 -22.75 12.56 6.06
CA LEU A 33 -22.97 11.44 6.98
C LEU A 33 -21.80 10.45 7.07
N LEU A 34 -20.75 10.59 6.24
CA LEU A 34 -19.49 9.88 6.40
C LEU A 34 -18.69 10.50 7.57
N THR A 35 -19.25 10.37 8.76
CA THR A 35 -18.80 10.97 9.99
C THR A 35 -19.25 10.13 11.18
N ASP A 36 -18.65 10.35 12.34
CA ASP A 36 -19.07 9.67 13.56
C ASP A 36 -20.22 10.40 14.23
N LEU A 37 -21.12 9.68 14.92
CA LEU A 37 -22.27 10.29 15.61
C LEU A 37 -21.87 11.42 16.57
N TYR A 38 -20.72 11.29 17.24
CA TYR A 38 -20.25 12.29 18.19
C TYR A 38 -19.90 13.64 17.51
N GLN A 39 -19.63 13.65 16.21
CA GLN A 39 -19.40 14.89 15.45
C GLN A 39 -20.70 15.71 15.37
N ILE A 40 -21.84 15.05 15.16
CA ILE A 40 -23.16 15.69 15.12
C ILE A 40 -23.60 16.14 16.52
N THR A 41 -23.36 15.33 17.56
CA THR A 41 -23.70 15.75 18.94
C THR A 41 -22.83 16.91 19.41
N MET A 42 -21.55 16.97 19.04
CA MET A 42 -20.69 18.14 19.27
C MET A 42 -21.17 19.37 18.49
N ALA A 43 -21.58 19.21 17.23
CA ALA A 43 -22.15 20.29 16.43
C ALA A 43 -23.41 20.87 17.10
N TYR A 44 -24.29 20.01 17.60
CA TYR A 44 -25.45 20.41 18.39
C TYR A 44 -25.04 21.15 19.68
N ALA A 45 -24.07 20.62 20.43
CA ALA A 45 -23.61 21.25 21.66
C ALA A 45 -23.00 22.65 21.40
N TYR A 46 -22.27 22.83 20.31
CA TYR A 46 -21.77 24.15 19.89
C TYR A 46 -22.90 25.09 19.49
N TRP A 47 -23.85 24.61 18.68
CA TRP A 47 -25.03 25.38 18.28
C TRP A 47 -25.83 25.84 19.49
N LYS A 48 -26.13 24.91 20.41
CA LYS A 48 -26.87 25.16 21.66
C LYS A 48 -26.15 26.13 22.59
N SER A 49 -24.82 26.12 22.58
CA SER A 49 -23.98 27.03 23.36
C SER A 49 -23.79 28.41 22.70
N GLY A 50 -24.43 28.67 21.55
CA GLY A 50 -24.31 29.95 20.84
C GLY A 50 -22.96 30.16 20.14
N LYS A 51 -22.24 29.09 19.81
CA LYS A 51 -20.90 29.15 19.16
C LYS A 51 -20.96 29.12 17.63
N ILE A 52 -22.09 29.48 17.04
CA ILE A 52 -22.28 29.47 15.58
C ILE A 52 -21.38 30.49 14.88
N ASP A 53 -21.04 31.60 15.54
CA ASP A 53 -20.20 32.68 15.01
C ASP A 53 -18.71 32.49 15.31
N ASP A 54 -18.35 31.44 16.06
CA ASP A 54 -16.94 31.15 16.36
C ASP A 54 -16.20 30.73 15.10
N HIS A 55 -15.00 31.25 14.91
CA HIS A 55 -14.13 30.90 13.80
C HIS A 55 -12.93 30.08 14.30
N ALA A 56 -12.64 28.96 13.66
CA ALA A 56 -11.57 28.05 14.10
C ALA A 56 -10.60 27.70 12.98
N VAL A 57 -9.38 27.29 13.36
CA VAL A 57 -8.35 26.76 12.47
C VAL A 57 -7.94 25.37 12.95
N PHE A 58 -7.94 24.41 12.04
CA PHE A 58 -7.53 23.03 12.28
C PHE A 58 -6.39 22.63 11.35
N ASP A 59 -5.46 21.84 11.88
CA ASP A 59 -4.36 21.24 11.14
C ASP A 59 -4.58 19.73 11.01
N LEU A 60 -4.47 19.21 9.78
CA LEU A 60 -4.40 17.78 9.46
C LEU A 60 -2.95 17.39 9.19
N PHE A 61 -2.37 16.55 10.04
CA PHE A 61 -0.97 16.07 9.92
C PHE A 61 -0.85 14.63 10.40
N PHE A 62 0.31 14.00 10.23
CA PHE A 62 0.60 12.67 10.81
C PHE A 62 1.83 12.73 11.73
N ARG A 63 1.97 11.74 12.62
CA ARG A 63 3.00 11.77 13.68
C ARG A 63 4.27 10.98 13.35
N THR A 64 4.17 10.00 12.48
CA THR A 64 5.25 9.08 12.11
C THR A 64 5.13 8.72 10.64
N ASN A 65 6.24 8.67 9.92
CA ASN A 65 6.24 8.14 8.55
C ASN A 65 5.82 6.65 8.56
N PRO A 66 5.11 6.18 7.52
CA PRO A 66 4.67 4.80 7.45
C PRO A 66 5.82 3.87 7.04
N PHE A 67 5.63 2.57 7.29
CA PHE A 67 6.51 1.49 6.82
C PHE A 67 7.96 1.58 7.34
N GLN A 68 8.17 2.23 8.50
CA GLN A 68 9.51 2.54 9.03
C GLN A 68 10.38 3.34 8.04
N GLY A 69 9.75 4.08 7.11
CA GLY A 69 10.41 4.98 6.18
C GLY A 69 10.62 6.38 6.78
N GLU A 70 11.19 7.29 5.98
CA GLU A 70 11.45 8.68 6.39
C GLU A 70 10.76 9.73 5.51
N PHE A 71 9.82 9.31 4.66
CA PHE A 71 8.99 10.22 3.88
C PHE A 71 7.58 9.65 3.73
N THR A 72 6.62 10.54 3.46
CA THR A 72 5.26 10.22 3.05
C THR A 72 4.94 11.02 1.79
N ILE A 73 4.22 10.44 0.83
CA ILE A 73 3.68 11.16 -0.32
C ILE A 73 2.28 11.67 0.05
N PHE A 74 2.08 12.98 0.02
CA PHE A 74 0.75 13.55 0.27
C PHE A 74 -0.20 13.27 -0.90
N ALA A 75 -1.35 12.66 -0.61
CA ALA A 75 -2.41 12.40 -1.57
C ALA A 75 -3.81 12.48 -0.92
N GLY A 76 -4.84 12.63 -1.75
CA GLY A 76 -6.25 12.70 -1.35
C GLY A 76 -6.89 14.09 -1.50
N LEU A 77 -6.12 15.11 -1.89
CA LEU A 77 -6.58 16.51 -1.93
C LEU A 77 -7.74 16.69 -2.93
N GLU A 78 -7.66 16.08 -4.11
CA GLU A 78 -8.73 16.17 -5.10
C GLU A 78 -10.08 15.72 -4.55
N GLU A 79 -10.13 14.58 -3.84
CA GLU A 79 -11.39 14.05 -3.27
C GLU A 79 -11.89 14.92 -2.12
N CYS A 80 -10.99 15.48 -1.31
CA CYS A 80 -11.36 16.47 -0.28
C CYS A 80 -12.03 17.70 -0.91
N LEU A 81 -11.51 18.21 -2.03
CA LEU A 81 -12.08 19.38 -2.71
C LEU A 81 -13.43 19.07 -3.36
N LYS A 82 -13.62 17.87 -3.93
CA LYS A 82 -14.93 17.42 -4.42
C LYS A 82 -15.95 17.33 -3.29
N PHE A 83 -15.55 16.80 -2.12
CA PHE A 83 -16.39 16.74 -0.95
C PHE A 83 -16.84 18.13 -0.47
N LEU A 84 -15.94 19.12 -0.46
CA LEU A 84 -16.30 20.51 -0.14
C LEU A 84 -17.27 21.11 -1.16
N ASP A 85 -17.09 20.83 -2.46
CA ASP A 85 -17.97 21.31 -3.56
C ASP A 85 -19.40 20.75 -3.42
N SER A 86 -19.55 19.53 -2.90
CA SER A 86 -20.84 18.85 -2.71
C SER A 86 -21.31 18.80 -1.26
N PHE A 87 -20.67 19.54 -0.34
CA PHE A 87 -21.00 19.47 1.09
C PHE A 87 -22.36 20.11 1.35
N HIS A 88 -23.39 19.27 1.47
CA HIS A 88 -24.72 19.63 1.96
C HIS A 88 -25.40 18.39 2.55
N TYR A 89 -26.24 18.58 3.56
CA TYR A 89 -27.14 17.52 4.02
C TYR A 89 -28.34 17.43 3.08
N SER A 90 -28.74 16.23 2.70
CA SER A 90 -30.00 16.00 1.97
C SER A 90 -31.18 15.94 2.93
N GLU A 91 -32.41 16.06 2.42
CA GLU A 91 -33.63 15.92 3.22
C GLU A 91 -33.68 14.56 3.95
N THR A 92 -33.25 13.50 3.28
CA THR A 92 -33.18 12.15 3.87
C THR A 92 -32.11 12.04 4.96
N ASP A 93 -31.00 12.77 4.83
CA ASP A 93 -29.97 12.77 5.89
C ASP A 93 -30.49 13.46 7.15
N ILE A 94 -31.22 14.57 6.98
CA ILE A 94 -31.84 15.29 8.10
C ILE A 94 -32.90 14.43 8.79
N GLU A 95 -33.76 13.76 8.02
CA GLU A 95 -34.77 12.83 8.57
C GLU A 95 -34.11 11.70 9.37
N TYR A 96 -33.04 11.10 8.85
CA TYR A 96 -32.26 10.10 9.55
C TYR A 96 -31.66 10.64 10.86
N LEU A 97 -31.05 11.83 10.83
CA LEU A 97 -30.46 12.44 12.03
C LEU A 97 -31.50 12.76 13.11
N LYS A 98 -32.72 13.17 12.73
CA LYS A 98 -33.84 13.35 13.67
C LYS A 98 -34.20 12.05 14.39
N HIS A 99 -34.08 10.92 13.71
CA HIS A 99 -34.32 9.61 14.30
C HIS A 99 -33.14 9.09 15.13
N ALA A 100 -31.90 9.32 14.68
CA ALA A 100 -30.69 8.78 15.29
C ALA A 100 -30.25 9.54 16.55
N LEU A 101 -30.57 10.82 16.67
CA LEU A 101 -30.23 11.63 17.84
C LEU A 101 -31.25 11.46 18.98
N PRO A 102 -30.87 11.75 20.24
CA PRO A 102 -31.77 11.67 21.38
C PRO A 102 -33.05 12.51 21.20
N GLN A 103 -34.14 12.08 21.83
CA GLN A 103 -35.36 12.88 21.89
C GLN A 103 -35.09 14.20 22.64
N GLY A 104 -35.62 15.31 22.13
CA GLY A 104 -35.50 16.63 22.75
C GLY A 104 -34.50 17.59 22.11
N ILE A 105 -33.82 17.19 21.02
CA ILE A 105 -33.07 18.12 20.16
C ILE A 105 -34.04 19.07 19.43
N GLU A 106 -33.75 20.37 19.41
CA GLU A 106 -34.61 21.35 18.76
C GLU A 106 -34.63 21.23 17.23
N ASP A 107 -35.81 21.40 16.63
CA ASP A 107 -36.00 21.40 15.17
C ASP A 107 -35.14 22.47 14.46
N ASP A 108 -34.91 23.62 15.10
CA ASP A 108 -34.07 24.71 14.59
C ASP A 108 -32.61 24.26 14.32
N PHE A 109 -32.10 23.29 15.08
CA PHE A 109 -30.77 22.72 14.82
C PHE A 109 -30.73 21.93 13.51
N PHE A 110 -31.80 21.18 13.21
CA PHE A 110 -31.90 20.42 11.96
C PHE A 110 -32.10 21.35 10.76
N GLU A 111 -32.86 22.43 10.93
CA GLU A 111 -32.93 23.50 9.93
C GLU A 111 -31.55 24.12 9.70
N TYR A 112 -30.79 24.41 10.77
CA TYR A 112 -29.43 24.89 10.66
C TYR A 112 -28.51 23.92 9.90
N LEU A 113 -28.54 22.62 10.22
CA LEU A 113 -27.77 21.60 9.50
C LEU A 113 -28.12 21.56 8.01
N SER A 114 -29.41 21.66 7.67
CA SER A 114 -29.88 21.63 6.27
C SER A 114 -29.34 22.78 5.41
N GLN A 115 -28.95 23.89 6.04
CA GLN A 115 -28.45 25.10 5.38
C GLN A 115 -26.91 25.16 5.32
N LEU A 116 -26.20 24.21 5.94
CA LEU A 116 -24.75 24.22 5.97
C LEU A 116 -24.15 23.99 4.58
N THR A 117 -23.13 24.78 4.26
CA THR A 117 -22.31 24.64 3.05
C THR A 117 -20.85 24.89 3.41
N ALA A 118 -19.91 24.42 2.59
CA ALA A 118 -18.49 24.72 2.77
C ALA A 118 -18.09 26.14 2.29
N LYS A 119 -19.04 27.05 2.05
CA LYS A 119 -18.76 28.34 1.39
C LYS A 119 -17.79 29.23 2.16
N ASP A 120 -17.96 29.30 3.48
CA ASP A 120 -17.16 30.15 4.36
C ASP A 120 -15.92 29.44 4.92
N VAL A 121 -15.59 28.26 4.36
CA VAL A 121 -14.36 27.53 4.66
C VAL A 121 -13.23 28.02 3.74
N THR A 122 -12.02 28.09 4.27
CA THR A 122 -10.78 28.22 3.53
C THR A 122 -9.88 27.01 3.79
N LEU A 123 -9.46 26.33 2.72
CA LEU A 123 -8.56 25.19 2.79
C LEU A 123 -7.22 25.54 2.16
N TYR A 124 -6.15 25.39 2.95
CA TYR A 124 -4.76 25.43 2.52
C TYR A 124 -4.22 24.02 2.49
N ALA A 125 -3.40 23.69 1.50
CA ALA A 125 -2.74 22.39 1.44
C ALA A 125 -1.34 22.50 0.83
N ILE A 126 -0.51 21.51 1.13
CA ILE A 126 0.68 21.20 0.33
C ILE A 126 0.21 20.68 -1.04
N GLU A 127 1.00 20.87 -2.09
CA GLU A 127 0.64 20.30 -3.39
C GLU A 127 0.57 18.77 -3.35
N GLU A 128 -0.51 18.18 -3.87
CA GLU A 128 -0.69 16.74 -3.97
C GLU A 128 0.43 16.09 -4.79
N GLY A 129 0.97 14.97 -4.31
CA GLY A 129 2.15 14.30 -4.87
C GLY A 129 3.48 14.80 -4.29
N SER A 130 3.49 15.76 -3.37
CA SER A 130 4.72 16.20 -2.70
C SER A 130 5.12 15.27 -1.56
N VAL A 131 6.43 15.14 -1.33
CA VAL A 131 6.95 14.53 -0.10
C VAL A 131 6.60 15.42 1.09
N ALA A 132 6.07 14.79 2.14
CA ALA A 132 5.65 15.41 3.38
C ALA A 132 6.23 14.63 4.56
N PHE A 133 6.30 15.31 5.71
CA PHE A 133 6.98 14.83 6.89
C PHE A 133 6.12 14.95 8.14
N PRO A 134 6.40 14.14 9.18
CA PRO A 134 5.64 14.17 10.42
C PRO A 134 5.52 15.57 11.00
N ARG A 135 4.34 15.87 11.57
CA ARG A 135 4.01 17.14 12.25
C ARG A 135 3.93 18.37 11.36
N VAL A 136 4.28 18.27 10.08
CA VAL A 136 3.96 19.30 9.10
C VAL A 136 2.49 19.13 8.71
N PRO A 137 1.61 20.14 8.89
CA PRO A 137 0.24 20.04 8.42
C PRO A 137 0.20 19.87 6.91
N LEU A 138 -0.45 18.80 6.46
CA LEU A 138 -0.74 18.51 5.06
C LEU A 138 -1.83 19.44 4.54
N ILE A 139 -2.87 19.60 5.36
CA ILE A 139 -4.03 20.46 5.11
C ILE A 139 -4.25 21.32 6.35
N LYS A 140 -4.55 22.60 6.14
CA LYS A 140 -5.04 23.53 7.15
C LYS A 140 -6.42 24.02 6.74
N VAL A 141 -7.40 23.89 7.62
CA VAL A 141 -8.79 24.26 7.37
C VAL A 141 -9.17 25.38 8.34
N ALA A 142 -9.73 26.46 7.80
CA ALA A 142 -10.16 27.64 8.57
C ALA A 142 -11.59 28.01 8.20
N GLY A 143 -12.44 28.37 9.16
CA GLY A 143 -13.83 28.73 8.90
C GLY A 143 -14.71 28.67 10.16
N PRO A 144 -16.04 28.73 9.99
CA PRO A 144 -16.99 28.57 11.11
C PRO A 144 -16.78 27.25 11.84
N LEU A 145 -16.69 27.32 13.18
CA LEU A 145 -16.28 26.22 14.07
C LEU A 145 -17.02 24.92 13.77
N ILE A 146 -18.35 24.98 13.70
CA ILE A 146 -19.19 23.79 13.51
C ILE A 146 -18.89 23.13 12.16
N ILE A 147 -18.76 23.92 11.10
CA ILE A 147 -18.52 23.40 9.74
C ILE A 147 -17.15 22.73 9.70
N VAL A 148 -16.08 23.41 10.14
CA VAL A 148 -14.72 22.86 10.07
C VAL A 148 -14.49 21.69 11.02
N GLN A 149 -15.31 21.55 12.07
CA GLN A 149 -15.34 20.36 12.94
C GLN A 149 -15.99 19.17 12.21
N LEU A 150 -17.13 19.38 11.54
CA LEU A 150 -17.84 18.32 10.82
C LEU A 150 -17.03 17.72 9.66
N LEU A 151 -16.04 18.45 9.14
CA LEU A 151 -15.15 17.96 8.09
C LEU A 151 -14.09 16.95 8.57
N GLU A 152 -13.85 16.85 9.89
CA GLU A 152 -12.74 16.07 10.47
C GLU A 152 -12.68 14.62 9.96
N THR A 153 -13.75 13.86 10.20
CA THR A 153 -13.77 12.41 9.93
C THR A 153 -13.61 12.11 8.43
N THR A 154 -14.31 12.86 7.57
CA THR A 154 -14.24 12.66 6.13
C THR A 154 -12.87 13.02 5.56
N LEU A 155 -12.29 14.17 5.94
CA LEU A 155 -10.96 14.57 5.48
C LEU A 155 -9.87 13.59 5.95
N LEU A 156 -9.97 13.10 7.19
CA LEU A 156 -9.06 12.07 7.70
C LEU A 156 -9.15 10.78 6.89
N THR A 157 -10.37 10.35 6.53
CA THR A 157 -10.60 9.14 5.73
C THR A 157 -9.98 9.27 4.34
N LEU A 158 -10.21 10.39 3.66
CA LEU A 158 -9.72 10.63 2.30
C LEU A 158 -8.19 10.78 2.23
N VAL A 159 -7.57 11.43 3.22
CA VAL A 159 -6.13 11.70 3.21
C VAL A 159 -5.30 10.51 3.72
N ASN A 160 -5.76 9.82 4.78
CA ASN A 160 -5.00 8.71 5.38
C ASN A 160 -4.70 7.63 4.34
N TYR A 161 -5.75 7.09 3.71
CA TYR A 161 -5.60 5.95 2.80
C TYR A 161 -4.85 6.34 1.53
N ALA A 162 -5.20 7.50 0.94
CA ALA A 162 -4.56 7.99 -0.27
C ALA A 162 -3.05 8.20 -0.09
N SER A 163 -2.66 8.90 0.97
CA SER A 163 -1.24 9.18 1.25
C SER A 163 -0.47 7.90 1.59
N LEU A 164 -1.07 6.98 2.33
CA LEU A 164 -0.48 5.68 2.65
C LEU A 164 -0.24 4.85 1.38
N MET A 165 -1.25 4.74 0.52
CA MET A 165 -1.18 3.99 -0.75
C MET A 165 -0.14 4.57 -1.70
N ALA A 166 -0.14 5.89 -1.90
CA ALA A 166 0.83 6.57 -2.76
C ALA A 166 2.28 6.37 -2.23
N THR A 167 2.46 6.41 -0.92
CA THR A 167 3.75 6.15 -0.27
C THR A 167 4.19 4.70 -0.47
N ASN A 168 3.29 3.74 -0.23
CA ASN A 168 3.59 2.31 -0.43
C ASN A 168 4.01 2.04 -1.88
N ALA A 169 3.23 2.52 -2.85
CA ALA A 169 3.52 2.37 -4.26
C ALA A 169 4.86 3.02 -4.68
N ALA A 170 5.20 4.18 -4.12
CA ALA A 170 6.50 4.83 -4.35
C ALA A 170 7.67 3.97 -3.86
N ARG A 171 7.51 3.30 -2.70
CA ARG A 171 8.54 2.40 -2.17
C ARG A 171 8.73 1.16 -3.04
N TYR A 172 7.65 0.54 -3.51
CA TYR A 172 7.71 -0.54 -4.51
C TYR A 172 8.44 -0.10 -5.79
N ARG A 173 8.14 1.09 -6.31
CA ARG A 173 8.86 1.64 -7.47
C ARG A 173 10.35 1.82 -7.19
N MET A 174 10.72 2.25 -5.99
CA MET A 174 12.13 2.44 -5.63
C MET A 174 12.90 1.12 -5.60
N VAL A 175 12.33 0.04 -5.07
CA VAL A 175 13.00 -1.27 -5.01
C VAL A 175 12.97 -2.03 -6.35
N ALA A 176 11.90 -1.89 -7.14
CA ALA A 176 11.81 -2.51 -8.47
C ALA A 176 12.66 -1.80 -9.52
N GLY A 177 13.01 -0.53 -9.29
CA GLY A 177 13.73 0.29 -10.26
C GLY A 177 12.86 0.79 -11.41
N LYS A 178 13.47 1.51 -12.35
CA LYS A 178 12.77 2.21 -13.46
C LYS A 178 12.46 1.33 -14.66
N HIS A 179 13.13 0.19 -14.78
CA HIS A 179 13.10 -0.66 -15.98
C HIS A 179 12.09 -1.80 -15.88
N ILE A 180 11.61 -2.12 -14.68
CA ILE A 180 10.60 -3.13 -14.44
C ILE A 180 9.23 -2.47 -14.43
N HIS A 181 8.26 -3.09 -15.11
CA HIS A 181 6.88 -2.64 -15.07
C HIS A 181 6.19 -3.05 -13.77
N LEU A 182 5.40 -2.16 -13.18
CA LEU A 182 4.62 -2.44 -11.98
C LEU A 182 3.13 -2.34 -12.28
N LEU A 183 2.38 -3.41 -12.01
CA LEU A 183 0.93 -3.47 -12.22
C LEU A 183 0.20 -3.74 -10.91
N GLU A 184 -0.85 -2.98 -10.64
CA GLU A 184 -1.70 -3.14 -9.46
C GLU A 184 -2.82 -4.16 -9.76
N PHE A 185 -2.75 -5.33 -9.11
CA PHE A 185 -3.64 -6.49 -9.28
C PHE A 185 -4.42 -6.86 -8.01
N GLY A 186 -4.59 -5.91 -7.11
CA GLY A 186 -5.13 -6.13 -5.77
C GLY A 186 -6.63 -5.89 -5.61
N LEU A 187 -7.35 -5.38 -6.62
CA LEU A 187 -8.80 -5.08 -6.53
C LEU A 187 -9.62 -6.11 -5.74
N ARG A 188 -9.39 -7.42 -5.99
CA ARG A 188 -10.12 -8.52 -5.34
C ARG A 188 -9.87 -8.69 -3.82
N ARG A 189 -8.88 -8.00 -3.27
CA ARG A 189 -8.48 -8.00 -1.85
C ARG A 189 -8.56 -6.61 -1.21
N ALA A 190 -8.93 -5.59 -1.99
CA ALA A 190 -9.02 -4.23 -1.49
C ALA A 190 -10.15 -4.08 -0.46
N GLN A 191 -10.00 -3.11 0.44
CA GLN A 191 -10.89 -2.95 1.59
C GLN A 191 -12.08 -2.05 1.27
N GLY A 192 -13.29 -2.62 1.33
CA GLY A 192 -14.54 -1.87 1.13
C GLY A 192 -14.87 -1.56 -0.34
N PRO A 193 -16.01 -0.89 -0.60
CA PRO A 193 -16.50 -0.66 -1.95
C PRO A 193 -15.66 0.33 -2.77
N ASP A 194 -15.01 1.30 -2.13
CA ASP A 194 -14.14 2.27 -2.81
C ASP A 194 -12.65 1.92 -2.75
N GLY A 195 -12.22 1.08 -1.79
CA GLY A 195 -10.80 0.84 -1.54
C GLY A 195 -10.07 0.31 -2.77
N GLY A 196 -10.73 -0.48 -3.63
CA GLY A 196 -10.14 -0.94 -4.88
C GLY A 196 -9.91 0.16 -5.91
N LEU A 197 -10.83 1.12 -6.01
CA LEU A 197 -10.73 2.24 -6.95
C LEU A 197 -9.67 3.25 -6.48
N SER A 198 -9.73 3.62 -5.20
CA SER A 198 -8.73 4.48 -4.56
C SER A 198 -7.34 3.85 -4.60
N ALA A 199 -7.19 2.54 -4.33
CA ALA A 199 -5.92 1.84 -4.42
C ALA A 199 -5.30 1.98 -5.81
N SER A 200 -6.06 1.74 -6.88
CA SER A 200 -5.57 1.84 -8.25
C SER A 200 -5.11 3.27 -8.59
N LYS A 201 -5.89 4.29 -8.21
CA LYS A 201 -5.58 5.71 -8.44
C LYS A 201 -4.25 6.10 -7.77
N TYR A 202 -4.13 5.84 -6.46
CA TYR A 202 -2.98 6.27 -5.69
C TYR A 202 -1.74 5.38 -5.91
N SER A 203 -1.91 4.12 -6.32
CA SER A 203 -0.79 3.29 -6.77
C SER A 203 -0.17 3.83 -8.06
N TYR A 204 -1.00 4.27 -9.01
CA TYR A 204 -0.53 4.88 -10.25
C TYR A 204 0.24 6.19 -9.99
N ILE A 205 -0.30 7.06 -9.13
CA ILE A 205 0.39 8.28 -8.68
C ILE A 205 1.74 7.94 -8.03
N GLY A 206 1.78 6.94 -7.15
CA GLY A 206 2.99 6.52 -6.45
C GLY A 206 4.09 5.96 -7.36
N GLY A 207 3.72 5.45 -8.54
CA GLY A 207 4.67 5.07 -9.59
C GLY A 207 4.39 3.75 -10.30
N PHE A 208 3.23 3.13 -10.10
CA PHE A 208 2.80 1.95 -10.86
C PHE A 208 2.41 2.34 -12.29
N ASP A 209 2.60 1.43 -13.23
CA ASP A 209 2.43 1.69 -14.67
C ASP A 209 1.03 1.36 -15.19
N GLY A 210 0.26 0.60 -14.43
CA GLY A 210 -1.11 0.24 -14.78
C GLY A 210 -1.82 -0.53 -13.69
N THR A 211 -3.07 -0.88 -13.97
CA THR A 211 -3.95 -1.61 -13.05
C THR A 211 -4.76 -2.68 -13.78
N SER A 212 -5.22 -3.69 -13.06
CA SER A 212 -6.27 -4.61 -13.53
C SER A 212 -7.69 -4.03 -13.37
N ASN A 213 -7.85 -2.95 -12.61
CA ASN A 213 -9.14 -2.35 -12.29
C ASN A 213 -9.70 -1.57 -13.51
N VAL A 214 -10.64 -2.19 -14.20
CA VAL A 214 -11.27 -1.61 -15.40
C VAL A 214 -12.00 -0.30 -15.09
N LEU A 215 -12.62 -0.18 -13.91
CA LEU A 215 -13.31 1.04 -13.51
C LEU A 215 -12.32 2.19 -13.29
N ALA A 216 -11.17 1.92 -12.66
CA ALA A 216 -10.10 2.90 -12.52
C ALA A 216 -9.58 3.37 -13.89
N GLY A 217 -9.43 2.45 -14.84
CA GLY A 217 -9.06 2.80 -16.22
C GLY A 217 -10.09 3.70 -16.91
N LYS A 218 -11.39 3.43 -16.72
CA LYS A 218 -12.48 4.26 -17.26
C LYS A 218 -12.50 5.66 -16.66
N LEU A 219 -12.35 5.78 -15.34
CA LEU A 219 -12.54 7.04 -14.62
C LEU A 219 -11.31 7.94 -14.64
N PHE A 220 -10.13 7.34 -14.56
CA PHE A 220 -8.87 8.07 -14.37
C PHE A 220 -7.90 7.94 -15.55
N ASN A 221 -8.32 7.25 -16.62
CA ASN A 221 -7.50 6.98 -17.80
C ASN A 221 -6.17 6.26 -17.46
N ILE A 222 -6.18 5.44 -16.41
CA ILE A 222 -5.04 4.61 -16.02
C ILE A 222 -4.92 3.44 -17.00
N PRO A 223 -3.72 3.10 -17.51
CA PRO A 223 -3.54 1.95 -18.38
C PRO A 223 -4.04 0.65 -17.73
N VAL A 224 -5.00 0.00 -18.39
CA VAL A 224 -5.54 -1.29 -17.92
C VAL A 224 -4.75 -2.43 -18.53
N LYS A 225 -4.33 -3.38 -17.69
CA LYS A 225 -3.59 -4.58 -18.08
C LYS A 225 -4.17 -5.81 -17.39
N GLY A 226 -4.22 -6.92 -18.11
CA GLY A 226 -4.69 -8.20 -17.61
C GLY A 226 -4.38 -9.32 -18.60
N THR A 227 -4.37 -10.54 -18.09
CA THR A 227 -4.23 -11.79 -18.86
C THR A 227 -5.50 -12.62 -18.69
N HIS A 228 -5.41 -13.95 -18.82
CA HIS A 228 -6.41 -14.87 -18.27
C HIS A 228 -6.03 -15.36 -16.85
N ALA A 229 -6.99 -16.01 -16.19
CA ALA A 229 -6.86 -16.57 -14.83
C ALA A 229 -6.77 -18.11 -14.87
N HIS A 230 -6.40 -18.73 -13.75
CA HIS A 230 -6.39 -20.19 -13.59
C HIS A 230 -7.72 -20.83 -13.99
N ALA A 231 -8.85 -20.23 -13.59
CA ALA A 231 -10.20 -20.72 -13.93
C ALA A 231 -10.43 -20.91 -15.45
N TYR A 232 -9.78 -20.10 -16.29
CA TYR A 232 -9.87 -20.23 -17.74
C TYR A 232 -9.04 -21.41 -18.26
N ILE A 233 -7.88 -21.70 -17.67
CA ILE A 233 -7.09 -22.88 -18.05
C ILE A 233 -7.83 -24.14 -17.61
N THR A 234 -8.30 -24.16 -16.36
CA THR A 234 -8.96 -25.33 -15.76
C THR A 234 -10.32 -25.65 -16.36
N SER A 235 -10.90 -24.75 -17.18
CA SER A 235 -12.16 -25.03 -17.88
C SER A 235 -12.00 -25.95 -19.10
N PHE A 236 -10.75 -26.27 -19.50
CA PHE A 236 -10.47 -27.15 -20.63
C PHE A 236 -9.93 -28.50 -20.14
N THR A 237 -10.63 -29.60 -20.47
CA THR A 237 -10.14 -30.96 -20.13
C THR A 237 -9.31 -31.60 -21.24
N GLY A 238 -9.29 -31.00 -22.42
CA GLY A 238 -8.50 -31.48 -23.56
C GLY A 238 -8.83 -30.76 -24.86
N ILE A 239 -8.05 -31.07 -25.90
CA ILE A 239 -8.13 -30.43 -27.22
C ILE A 239 -9.45 -30.67 -27.96
N ASP A 240 -10.21 -31.71 -27.60
CA ASP A 240 -11.51 -32.02 -28.21
C ASP A 240 -12.58 -30.96 -27.89
N GLU A 241 -12.40 -30.18 -26.82
CA GLU A 241 -13.33 -29.12 -26.42
C GLU A 241 -13.16 -27.83 -27.24
N LEU A 242 -12.08 -27.70 -28.02
CA LEU A 242 -11.84 -26.56 -28.91
C LEU A 242 -12.82 -26.56 -30.09
N LYS A 243 -13.87 -25.74 -29.99
CA LYS A 243 -14.86 -25.51 -31.07
C LYS A 243 -14.32 -24.64 -32.19
N THR A 244 -13.57 -23.59 -31.86
CA THR A 244 -12.93 -22.70 -32.83
C THR A 244 -11.45 -23.03 -32.85
N ARG A 245 -10.94 -23.43 -34.01
CA ARG A 245 -9.53 -23.79 -34.20
C ARG A 245 -8.83 -22.95 -35.26
N VAL A 246 -9.62 -22.21 -36.05
CA VAL A 246 -9.12 -21.44 -37.19
C VAL A 246 -8.67 -20.06 -36.77
N LEU A 247 -7.48 -19.66 -37.22
CA LEU A 247 -7.01 -18.28 -37.18
C LEU A 247 -6.72 -17.79 -38.61
N LEU A 248 -7.05 -16.53 -38.88
CA LEU A 248 -6.71 -15.86 -40.14
C LEU A 248 -5.32 -15.24 -40.03
N HIS A 249 -4.46 -15.54 -40.98
CA HIS A 249 -3.15 -14.92 -41.10
C HIS A 249 -3.29 -13.40 -41.25
N LYS A 250 -2.47 -12.66 -40.49
CA LYS A 250 -2.59 -11.19 -40.33
C LYS A 250 -2.50 -10.40 -41.65
N GLU A 251 -1.62 -10.84 -42.56
CA GLU A 251 -1.34 -10.11 -43.80
C GLU A 251 -2.13 -10.62 -45.01
N ASP A 252 -2.09 -11.94 -45.30
CA ASP A 252 -2.70 -12.51 -46.51
C ASP A 252 -4.14 -13.02 -46.31
N GLY A 253 -4.64 -13.05 -45.06
CA GLY A 253 -5.99 -13.50 -44.74
C GLY A 253 -6.23 -15.00 -44.92
N THR A 254 -5.18 -15.80 -45.14
CA THR A 254 -5.31 -17.26 -45.25
C THR A 254 -5.72 -17.86 -43.91
N SER A 255 -6.61 -18.84 -43.96
CA SER A 255 -7.17 -19.52 -42.79
C SER A 255 -6.40 -20.81 -42.53
N ARG A 256 -5.91 -21.01 -41.30
CA ARG A 256 -5.27 -22.26 -40.86
C ARG A 256 -5.77 -22.69 -39.49
N ASP A 257 -5.73 -23.99 -39.25
CA ASP A 257 -5.98 -24.56 -37.92
C ASP A 257 -4.76 -24.28 -37.02
N LEU A 258 -4.98 -23.44 -36.01
CA LEU A 258 -3.93 -23.03 -35.07
C LEU A 258 -3.56 -24.16 -34.10
N LEU A 259 -4.50 -25.06 -33.79
CA LEU A 259 -4.22 -26.22 -32.94
C LEU A 259 -3.27 -27.18 -33.66
N GLU A 260 -3.52 -27.48 -34.93
CA GLU A 260 -2.65 -28.34 -35.73
C GLU A 260 -1.23 -27.75 -35.81
N LEU A 261 -1.11 -26.46 -36.13
CA LEU A 261 0.19 -25.76 -36.14
C LEU A 261 0.88 -25.80 -34.77
N ALA A 262 0.13 -25.59 -33.68
CA ALA A 262 0.70 -25.65 -32.33
C ALA A 262 1.18 -27.07 -32.00
N MET A 263 0.46 -28.12 -32.38
CA MET A 263 0.89 -29.51 -32.16
C MET A 263 2.16 -29.86 -32.95
N GLU A 264 2.27 -29.39 -34.20
CA GLU A 264 3.49 -29.54 -35.01
C GLU A 264 4.70 -28.88 -34.34
N HIS A 265 4.55 -27.63 -33.88
CA HIS A 265 5.61 -26.92 -33.16
C HIS A 265 5.93 -27.57 -31.81
N ARG A 266 4.92 -28.07 -31.08
CA ARG A 266 5.12 -28.76 -29.80
C ARG A 266 6.00 -30.00 -29.98
N ALA A 267 5.74 -30.81 -31.02
CA ALA A 267 6.56 -31.97 -31.34
C ALA A 267 8.00 -31.58 -31.71
N ALA A 268 8.17 -30.49 -32.48
CA ALA A 268 9.50 -29.98 -32.83
C ALA A 268 10.28 -29.47 -31.61
N LEU A 269 9.61 -28.82 -30.65
CA LEU A 269 10.18 -28.24 -29.45
C LEU A 269 10.52 -29.26 -28.36
N ALA A 270 9.83 -30.39 -28.29
CA ALA A 270 10.05 -31.43 -27.29
C ALA A 270 11.53 -31.86 -27.20
N SER A 271 12.17 -32.05 -28.36
CA SER A 271 13.60 -32.38 -28.46
C SER A 271 14.55 -31.25 -28.05
N VAL A 272 14.10 -29.99 -28.15
CA VAL A 272 14.90 -28.80 -27.83
C VAL A 272 14.87 -28.49 -26.34
N LEU A 273 13.74 -28.78 -25.69
CA LEU A 273 13.51 -28.47 -24.27
C LEU A 273 13.77 -29.66 -23.34
N ASP A 274 14.05 -30.84 -23.89
CA ASP A 274 14.22 -32.09 -23.14
C ASP A 274 12.98 -32.40 -22.27
N VAL A 275 11.80 -32.28 -22.91
CA VAL A 275 10.48 -32.50 -22.29
C VAL A 275 9.68 -33.42 -23.21
N SER A 276 9.10 -34.49 -22.64
CA SER A 276 8.22 -35.37 -23.41
C SER A 276 6.90 -34.67 -23.72
N THR A 277 6.39 -34.82 -24.95
CA THR A 277 5.04 -34.34 -25.30
C THR A 277 3.95 -35.03 -24.47
N ASP A 278 4.19 -36.27 -24.04
CA ASP A 278 3.25 -37.05 -23.23
C ASP A 278 3.16 -36.54 -21.78
N GLU A 279 4.15 -35.76 -21.34
CA GLU A 279 4.15 -35.10 -20.03
C GLU A 279 3.49 -33.72 -20.09
N SER A 280 3.11 -33.21 -21.27
CA SER A 280 2.46 -31.90 -21.43
C SER A 280 0.93 -31.98 -21.37
N SER A 281 0.29 -31.04 -20.67
CA SER A 281 -1.17 -31.04 -20.51
C SER A 281 -1.90 -30.63 -21.79
N GLU A 282 -2.80 -31.48 -22.28
CA GLU A 282 -3.67 -31.21 -23.42
C GLU A 282 -4.71 -30.13 -23.11
N GLY A 283 -5.21 -30.07 -21.87
CA GLY A 283 -6.15 -29.05 -21.43
C GLY A 283 -5.51 -27.66 -21.43
N GLU A 284 -4.28 -27.55 -20.95
CA GLU A 284 -3.49 -26.32 -21.00
C GLU A 284 -3.25 -25.85 -22.44
N LEU A 285 -2.82 -26.76 -23.32
CA LEU A 285 -2.63 -26.45 -24.74
C LEU A 285 -3.93 -25.93 -25.36
N ALA A 286 -5.04 -26.62 -25.11
CA ALA A 286 -6.36 -26.22 -25.61
C ALA A 286 -6.74 -24.82 -25.14
N ALA A 287 -6.56 -24.51 -23.86
CA ALA A 287 -6.84 -23.19 -23.30
C ALA A 287 -5.97 -22.11 -23.96
N MET A 288 -4.66 -22.36 -24.12
CA MET A 288 -3.73 -21.40 -24.72
C MET A 288 -4.04 -21.14 -26.20
N VAL A 289 -4.35 -22.18 -26.98
CA VAL A 289 -4.80 -22.03 -28.38
C VAL A 289 -6.10 -21.24 -28.45
N SER A 290 -7.08 -21.55 -27.60
CA SER A 290 -8.36 -20.84 -27.52
C SER A 290 -8.15 -19.34 -27.26
N PHE A 291 -7.31 -19.01 -26.28
CA PHE A 291 -7.00 -17.62 -25.92
C PHE A 291 -6.22 -16.90 -27.03
N ALA A 292 -5.28 -17.58 -27.68
CA ALA A 292 -4.53 -17.06 -28.81
C ALA A 292 -5.41 -16.74 -30.03
N ILE A 293 -6.42 -17.57 -30.31
CA ILE A 293 -7.40 -17.30 -31.38
C ILE A 293 -8.24 -16.06 -31.05
N ALA A 294 -8.65 -15.92 -29.78
CA ALA A 294 -9.46 -14.78 -29.34
C ALA A 294 -8.67 -13.46 -29.32
N PHE A 295 -7.39 -13.52 -28.94
CA PHE A 295 -6.53 -12.34 -28.75
C PHE A 295 -5.14 -12.53 -29.39
N PRO A 296 -5.04 -12.63 -30.73
CA PRO A 296 -3.79 -13.02 -31.40
C PRO A 296 -2.68 -11.96 -31.29
N ASP A 297 -3.03 -10.67 -31.23
CA ASP A 297 -2.08 -9.57 -30.94
C ASP A 297 -1.82 -9.35 -29.43
N GLY A 298 -2.61 -10.02 -28.58
CA GLY A 298 -2.67 -9.83 -27.14
C GLY A 298 -2.20 -11.03 -26.32
N PHE A 299 -1.64 -12.05 -26.96
CA PHE A 299 -1.43 -13.35 -26.33
C PHE A 299 -0.36 -13.30 -25.23
N MET A 300 -0.81 -13.33 -23.98
CA MET A 300 0.02 -13.51 -22.79
C MET A 300 -0.53 -14.69 -21.99
N ALA A 301 0.26 -15.75 -21.85
CA ALA A 301 -0.18 -16.99 -21.23
C ALA A 301 0.17 -17.04 -19.74
N LEU A 302 -0.77 -17.50 -18.91
CA LEU A 302 -0.46 -17.92 -17.55
C LEU A 302 0.22 -19.30 -17.60
N VAL A 303 1.43 -19.38 -17.07
CA VAL A 303 2.23 -20.60 -16.95
C VAL A 303 2.47 -20.82 -15.46
N ASP A 304 1.88 -21.87 -14.92
CA ASP A 304 1.92 -22.17 -13.50
C ASP A 304 2.76 -23.42 -13.20
N THR A 305 3.03 -23.69 -11.92
CA THR A 305 3.82 -24.84 -11.46
C THR A 305 2.99 -26.04 -11.00
N TYR A 306 1.66 -25.93 -11.11
CA TYR A 306 0.73 -27.01 -10.83
C TYR A 306 0.11 -27.54 -12.13
N ASP A 307 0.08 -28.86 -12.27
CA ASP A 307 -0.53 -29.53 -13.41
C ASP A 307 -2.03 -29.68 -13.19
N VAL A 308 -2.84 -29.17 -14.11
CA VAL A 308 -4.28 -29.37 -14.12
C VAL A 308 -4.59 -30.67 -14.84
N LYS A 309 -4.33 -31.80 -14.19
CA LYS A 309 -4.80 -33.09 -14.71
C LYS A 309 -6.27 -33.29 -14.35
N SER A 310 -7.15 -33.29 -15.34
CA SER A 310 -8.51 -33.81 -15.18
C SER A 310 -8.44 -35.33 -15.01
N ASP A 311 -9.21 -35.85 -14.06
CA ASP A 311 -9.23 -37.25 -13.62
C ASP A 311 -9.84 -38.21 -14.68
N LYS A 312 -9.25 -38.28 -15.87
CA LYS A 312 -9.60 -39.24 -16.94
C LYS A 312 -8.80 -40.55 -16.83
N LEU A 313 -8.02 -40.73 -15.76
CA LEU A 313 -7.12 -41.88 -15.56
C LEU A 313 -7.46 -42.75 -14.34
N LEU A 314 -8.67 -42.64 -13.79
CA LEU A 314 -9.25 -43.72 -12.95
C LEU A 314 -10.11 -44.64 -13.83
N GLY A 315 -9.47 -45.27 -14.82
CA GLY A 315 -10.00 -46.44 -15.50
C GLY A 315 -9.75 -47.67 -14.64
N GLU A 316 -10.82 -48.34 -14.23
CA GLU A 316 -10.92 -49.71 -13.71
C GLU A 316 -9.69 -50.20 -12.92
N ALA A 317 -9.69 -49.94 -11.61
CA ALA A 317 -8.80 -50.65 -10.70
C ALA A 317 -9.13 -52.15 -10.76
N GLU A 318 -8.23 -52.94 -11.35
CA GLU A 318 -8.14 -54.37 -11.05
C GLU A 318 -7.96 -54.51 -9.52
N GLU A 319 -8.86 -55.28 -8.90
CA GLU A 319 -8.71 -55.71 -7.51
C GLU A 319 -7.41 -56.49 -7.39
N ASP A 320 -6.36 -55.86 -6.85
CA ASP A 320 -5.25 -56.60 -6.27
C ASP A 320 -5.07 -56.23 -4.80
N GLN A 321 -5.02 -57.28 -4.00
CA GLN A 321 -4.99 -57.25 -2.56
C GLN A 321 -3.61 -56.82 -2.06
N THR A 322 -3.62 -56.25 -0.86
CA THR A 322 -2.55 -56.18 0.17
C THR A 322 -1.92 -54.82 0.45
N ASP A 323 -1.80 -54.62 1.78
CA ASP A 323 -1.00 -53.64 2.51
C ASP A 323 -1.59 -52.26 2.81
N THR A 324 -2.57 -52.29 3.72
CA THR A 324 -2.77 -51.29 4.79
C THR A 324 -1.45 -50.97 5.50
N VAL A 325 -0.98 -49.73 5.37
CA VAL A 325 -0.10 -49.10 6.36
C VAL A 325 -0.89 -48.01 7.08
N VAL A 326 -1.05 -48.24 8.38
CA VAL A 326 -1.70 -47.36 9.36
C VAL A 326 -0.76 -46.19 9.64
N CYS A 327 -1.24 -44.95 9.49
CA CYS A 327 -0.61 -43.78 10.10
C CYS A 327 -1.41 -43.42 11.36
N ASP A 328 -0.78 -43.62 12.51
CA ASP A 328 -1.29 -43.28 13.83
C ASP A 328 -1.53 -41.77 13.99
N SER A 329 -2.73 -41.46 14.46
CA SER A 329 -3.16 -40.15 14.92
C SER A 329 -2.76 -39.94 16.39
N LEU A 330 -1.68 -39.20 16.63
CA LEU A 330 -1.32 -38.66 17.94
C LEU A 330 -1.23 -37.14 17.84
N CYS A 331 -2.35 -36.46 18.08
CA CYS A 331 -2.45 -35.12 18.70
C CYS A 331 -3.90 -34.59 18.62
N ALA A 332 -4.80 -35.18 19.40
CA ALA A 332 -6.03 -34.50 19.81
C ALA A 332 -6.40 -35.01 21.21
N GLY A 333 -6.21 -34.17 22.23
CA GLY A 333 -6.51 -34.51 23.60
C GLY A 333 -6.81 -33.28 24.46
N ARG A 334 -8.04 -33.29 24.98
CA ARG A 334 -8.65 -32.45 26.05
C ARG A 334 -9.22 -31.12 25.54
N LEU A 335 -10.52 -30.88 25.63
CA LEU A 335 -11.29 -30.82 26.89
C LEU A 335 -12.62 -31.64 26.88
N HIS A 336 -12.93 -32.23 28.04
CA HIS A 336 -14.17 -32.92 28.49
C HIS A 336 -15.43 -32.01 28.36
N GLY A 337 -16.71 -32.43 28.26
CA GLY A 337 -17.52 -33.67 28.44
C GLY A 337 -18.96 -33.19 28.87
N PRO A 338 -19.97 -34.03 29.17
CA PRO A 338 -20.43 -35.30 28.58
C PRO A 338 -21.98 -35.32 28.29
N ASP A 339 -22.48 -36.52 27.97
CA ASP A 339 -23.88 -37.03 28.04
C ASP A 339 -24.69 -37.00 26.72
N GLU A 340 -24.78 -38.14 26.01
CA GLU A 340 -25.86 -39.18 26.10
C GLU A 340 -27.11 -38.71 25.35
N GLU A 341 -27.68 -39.37 24.34
CA GLU A 341 -28.02 -40.79 24.15
C GLU A 341 -28.51 -40.99 22.69
N GLU A 342 -28.26 -42.19 22.13
CA GLU A 342 -29.18 -43.05 21.35
C GLU A 342 -30.21 -42.45 20.36
N SER A 343 -30.53 -42.98 19.16
CA SER A 343 -30.28 -44.29 18.55
C SER A 343 -30.94 -44.37 17.14
N LEU A 344 -30.34 -45.22 16.29
CA LEU A 344 -30.97 -46.22 15.41
C LEU A 344 -31.96 -45.81 14.27
N HIS A 345 -31.37 -45.78 13.06
CA HIS A 345 -31.69 -46.62 11.88
C HIS A 345 -32.84 -46.32 10.88
N PRO A 346 -32.67 -46.75 9.60
CA PRO A 346 -33.25 -46.22 8.34
C PRO A 346 -34.44 -47.12 7.86
N PRO A 347 -34.98 -47.18 6.59
CA PRO A 347 -34.44 -46.73 5.28
C PRO A 347 -35.43 -46.25 4.18
N ASN A 348 -34.80 -45.82 3.07
CA ASN A 348 -35.17 -46.02 1.66
C ASN A 348 -36.35 -45.30 0.96
N THR A 349 -35.92 -44.57 -0.09
CA THR A 349 -36.38 -44.56 -1.49
C THR A 349 -37.47 -43.60 -1.99
N VAL A 350 -36.98 -42.63 -2.80
CA VAL A 350 -37.36 -42.28 -4.19
C VAL A 350 -38.73 -41.66 -4.44
N THR A 351 -38.74 -40.41 -4.93
CA THR A 351 -39.24 -40.00 -6.27
C THR A 351 -39.37 -38.47 -6.34
N GLY A 352 -39.15 -37.89 -7.52
CA GLY A 352 -39.91 -36.70 -7.93
C GLY A 352 -39.08 -35.49 -8.37
N MET A 353 -39.08 -35.28 -9.68
CA MET A 353 -38.52 -34.13 -10.41
C MET A 353 -39.15 -32.78 -10.02
N LEU A 354 -38.32 -31.73 -10.19
CA LEU A 354 -38.65 -30.30 -10.23
C LEU A 354 -39.75 -29.94 -11.24
N PRO A 355 -40.40 -28.78 -11.05
CA PRO A 355 -40.31 -27.77 -12.11
C PRO A 355 -40.07 -26.32 -11.62
N GLU A 356 -39.48 -25.55 -12.53
CA GLU A 356 -39.21 -24.10 -12.50
C GLU A 356 -40.50 -23.25 -12.47
N ILE A 357 -40.44 -22.03 -11.90
CA ILE A 357 -41.43 -20.95 -12.08
C ILE A 357 -40.69 -19.59 -12.24
N PRO A 358 -41.19 -18.65 -13.09
CA PRO A 358 -40.41 -17.58 -13.74
C PRO A 358 -40.79 -16.14 -13.31
N GLU A 359 -40.25 -15.17 -14.06
CA GLU A 359 -40.24 -13.70 -13.94
C GLU A 359 -41.59 -12.95 -14.19
N GLU A 360 -41.56 -11.64 -13.84
CA GLU A 360 -42.29 -10.46 -14.36
C GLU A 360 -43.57 -9.88 -13.68
N GLU A 361 -43.40 -8.63 -13.21
CA GLU A 361 -44.15 -7.36 -13.41
C GLU A 361 -45.66 -7.10 -13.11
N CYS A 362 -45.86 -5.93 -12.49
CA CYS A 362 -46.82 -4.84 -12.77
C CYS A 362 -48.23 -4.76 -12.12
N ASN A 363 -48.52 -3.51 -11.69
CA ASN A 363 -49.81 -2.84 -11.39
C ASN A 363 -50.57 -3.29 -10.12
N GLY A 364 -51.21 -2.44 -9.32
CA GLY A 364 -51.55 -1.02 -9.42
C GLY A 364 -52.87 -0.76 -8.66
N CYS A 365 -52.86 0.29 -7.83
CA CYS A 365 -53.96 1.16 -7.39
C CYS A 365 -55.14 0.70 -6.50
N CYS A 366 -55.46 1.63 -5.56
CA CYS A 366 -56.79 2.10 -5.13
C CYS A 366 -57.60 1.10 -4.24
N THR A 367 -58.32 1.40 -3.15
CA THR A 367 -59.19 2.49 -2.66
C THR A 367 -59.45 2.26 -1.14
N GLU A 368 -59.46 3.29 -0.28
CA GLU A 368 -60.64 3.97 0.36
C GLU A 368 -61.38 3.22 1.49
N ASP A 369 -61.82 4.04 2.47
CA ASP A 369 -62.92 3.87 3.44
C ASP A 369 -62.68 3.02 4.71
N GLU A 370 -63.13 3.36 5.92
CA GLU A 370 -63.87 4.50 6.48
C GLU A 370 -63.85 4.37 8.03
N GLU A 371 -64.05 5.50 8.71
CA GLU A 371 -64.46 5.81 10.09
C GLU A 371 -65.05 4.67 10.97
N ASN A 372 -64.81 4.66 12.30
CA ASN A 372 -65.68 5.34 13.29
C ASN A 372 -65.43 4.98 14.79
N HIS A 373 -65.74 5.96 15.66
CA HIS A 373 -66.17 5.92 17.08
C HIS A 373 -65.19 6.12 18.28
N CYS A 374 -65.28 7.34 18.83
CA CYS A 374 -65.08 7.85 20.21
C CYS A 374 -66.06 7.26 21.26
N PRO A 375 -66.09 7.67 22.57
CA PRO A 375 -65.08 8.31 23.46
C PRO A 375 -65.11 7.79 24.95
N GLU A 376 -64.34 8.48 25.82
CA GLU A 376 -64.72 8.96 27.18
C GLU A 376 -64.23 8.24 28.47
N GLN A 377 -63.39 8.94 29.25
CA GLN A 377 -63.55 9.38 30.67
C GLN A 377 -62.31 9.25 31.60
N HIS A 378 -61.91 10.40 32.17
CA HIS A 378 -61.04 10.63 33.34
C HIS A 378 -61.79 10.32 34.67
N PRO A 379 -61.13 10.03 35.83
CA PRO A 379 -60.48 11.05 36.69
C PRO A 379 -59.25 10.62 37.55
N GLU A 380 -58.48 11.62 38.01
CA GLU A 380 -57.44 11.57 39.09
C GLU A 380 -58.10 11.52 40.52
N PRO A 381 -57.43 11.58 41.72
CA PRO A 381 -56.01 11.85 42.04
C PRO A 381 -55.36 11.18 43.32
N GLU A 382 -54.06 11.54 43.57
CA GLU A 382 -53.28 11.64 44.86
C GLU A 382 -52.68 10.38 45.57
N PRO A 383 -51.68 10.50 46.50
CA PRO A 383 -50.31 11.08 46.39
C PRO A 383 -49.20 10.29 47.18
N GLU A 384 -48.00 10.89 47.31
CA GLU A 384 -46.91 10.71 48.33
C GLU A 384 -45.78 9.67 48.13
N GLY A 385 -44.54 10.16 48.29
CA GLY A 385 -43.33 9.36 48.55
C GLY A 385 -42.01 10.06 48.17
N GLU A 386 -41.44 10.85 49.08
CA GLU A 386 -40.08 11.41 49.05
C GLU A 386 -38.99 10.33 49.19
N GLU A 387 -37.84 10.45 48.50
CA GLU A 387 -36.50 10.22 49.07
C GLU A 387 -35.37 10.70 48.13
N GLU A 388 -34.30 11.20 48.76
CA GLU A 388 -33.15 11.95 48.24
C GLU A 388 -32.03 11.09 47.59
N PRO A 389 -30.97 11.71 47.00
CA PRO A 389 -30.10 11.11 45.98
C PRO A 389 -28.70 10.65 46.47
N ALA A 390 -28.03 9.76 45.70
CA ALA A 390 -26.57 9.57 45.58
C ALA A 390 -26.25 8.30 44.74
N PRO A 391 -25.00 8.04 44.28
CA PRO A 391 -23.97 8.93 43.72
C PRO A 391 -23.36 8.38 42.40
N GLU A 392 -22.37 9.11 41.89
CA GLU A 392 -21.48 8.82 40.75
C GLU A 392 -20.56 7.58 40.95
N ALA A 393 -20.00 7.15 39.79
CA ALA A 393 -18.79 6.35 39.56
C ALA A 393 -18.91 4.82 39.54
N GLU A 394 -18.80 4.24 38.33
CA GLU A 394 -18.02 3.02 38.01
C GLU A 394 -18.14 2.70 36.51
N GLU A 395 -17.17 3.10 35.69
CA GLU A 395 -16.91 2.48 34.38
C GLU A 395 -15.45 2.78 33.95
N GLN A 396 -14.53 2.23 34.73
CA GLN A 396 -13.13 2.02 34.36
C GLN A 396 -12.72 0.66 34.91
N GLN A 397 -13.06 -0.41 34.20
CA GLN A 397 -12.50 -1.75 34.42
C GLN A 397 -12.91 -2.67 33.26
N GLU A 398 -12.36 -2.42 32.07
CA GLU A 398 -12.37 -3.40 30.98
C GLU A 398 -11.28 -3.07 29.94
N GLU A 399 -10.03 -2.86 30.40
CA GLU A 399 -8.86 -2.83 29.49
C GLU A 399 -7.56 -3.35 30.13
N GLU A 400 -7.64 -4.01 31.30
CA GLU A 400 -6.52 -4.68 31.96
C GLU A 400 -6.69 -6.20 31.94
N GLN A 401 -6.68 -6.82 30.76
CA GLN A 401 -6.49 -8.28 30.64
C GLN A 401 -6.08 -8.69 29.21
N GLN A 402 -4.94 -8.18 28.74
CA GLN A 402 -4.20 -8.82 27.64
C GLN A 402 -2.74 -8.33 27.51
N ILE A 403 -2.04 -8.12 28.64
CA ILE A 403 -0.57 -8.07 28.66
C ILE A 403 -0.09 -8.80 29.91
N GLN A 404 -0.07 -10.12 29.81
CA GLN A 404 0.71 -10.99 30.70
C GLN A 404 1.13 -12.19 29.86
N ASP A 405 2.26 -12.02 29.18
CA ASP A 405 3.24 -13.06 28.86
C ASP A 405 4.30 -12.46 27.93
N ARG A 406 5.39 -11.94 28.52
CA ARG A 406 6.79 -11.92 28.02
C ARG A 406 7.62 -10.80 28.67
N GLU A 407 7.95 -10.99 29.94
CA GLU A 407 9.26 -10.65 30.52
C GLU A 407 9.80 -12.01 31.01
N ASP A 408 10.91 -12.53 30.49
CA ASP A 408 12.27 -12.22 30.95
C ASP A 408 13.35 -12.67 29.95
N ILE A 409 14.56 -12.14 30.18
CA ILE A 409 15.91 -12.54 29.70
C ILE A 409 16.51 -11.60 28.61
N ASN A 410 17.14 -10.50 29.06
CA ASN A 410 18.61 -10.35 29.04
C ASN A 410 19.07 -8.98 29.55
N ASP A 411 19.56 -8.98 30.80
CA ASP A 411 20.47 -7.97 31.36
C ASP A 411 21.90 -8.21 30.82
N LEU A 412 22.49 -7.20 30.19
CA LEU A 412 23.95 -7.06 30.08
C LEU A 412 24.33 -5.58 30.31
N PRO A 413 25.28 -5.27 31.21
CA PRO A 413 25.68 -3.89 31.48
C PRO A 413 26.63 -3.38 30.38
N PRO A 414 26.66 -2.06 30.12
CA PRO A 414 27.59 -1.47 29.16
C PRO A 414 29.03 -1.49 29.71
N PRO A 415 30.06 -1.53 28.84
CA PRO A 415 31.44 -1.54 29.27
C PRO A 415 31.85 -0.17 29.85
N ALA A 416 32.51 -0.21 31.00
CA ALA A 416 33.15 0.93 31.63
C ALA A 416 34.33 1.41 30.75
N ILE A 417 34.29 2.68 30.34
CA ILE A 417 35.44 3.40 29.81
C ILE A 417 35.92 4.35 30.90
N THR A 418 37.12 4.07 31.38
CA THR A 418 37.92 4.93 32.26
C THR A 418 38.27 6.22 31.54
N VAL A 419 37.89 7.36 32.11
CA VAL A 419 38.44 8.67 31.74
C VAL A 419 39.43 9.03 32.85
N GLU A 420 40.70 9.13 32.48
CA GLU A 420 41.76 9.64 33.33
C GLU A 420 41.61 11.15 33.48
N ASP A 421 41.70 11.61 34.73
CA ASP A 421 41.81 13.02 35.10
C ASP A 421 43.19 13.56 34.67
N GLU A 422 43.22 14.63 33.87
CA GLU A 422 44.31 15.60 33.88
C GLU A 422 43.73 17.01 34.03
N GLU A 423 43.82 17.54 35.25
CA GLU A 423 43.76 18.99 35.49
C GLU A 423 45.09 19.63 35.07
N ALA A 424 45.04 20.61 34.17
CA ALA A 424 46.06 21.65 34.09
C ALA A 424 45.45 22.99 33.67
N ASN A 425 45.60 23.92 34.60
CA ASN A 425 45.15 25.29 34.67
C ASN A 425 46.01 26.22 33.76
N ALA A 426 45.41 27.16 33.03
CA ALA A 426 45.94 28.53 32.81
C ALA A 426 45.15 29.33 31.75
N GLY A 427 44.90 30.61 32.03
CA GLY A 427 45.18 31.67 31.04
C GLY A 427 43.99 32.44 30.45
N ASP A 428 43.62 33.48 31.18
CA ASP A 428 42.98 34.73 30.74
C ASP A 428 43.46 35.25 29.36
N GLU A 429 42.56 35.72 28.50
CA GLU A 429 42.51 37.11 28.00
C GLU A 429 41.58 37.32 26.78
N SER A 430 40.89 38.45 26.86
CA SER A 430 39.98 39.09 25.92
C SER A 430 40.58 39.63 24.62
N VAL A 431 39.70 39.99 23.68
CA VAL A 431 39.75 41.11 22.68
C VAL A 431 39.64 40.68 21.20
N GLN A 432 38.57 41.17 20.54
CA GLN A 432 38.35 41.23 19.08
C GLN A 432 39.05 42.48 18.45
N PRO A 433 38.85 42.79 17.15
CA PRO A 433 39.66 42.48 15.98
C PRO A 433 40.35 43.78 15.44
N PRO A 434 40.95 43.88 14.22
CA PRO A 434 40.20 43.97 12.95
C PRO A 434 40.92 43.53 11.63
N ALA A 435 40.09 43.16 10.64
CA ALA A 435 40.03 43.57 9.22
C ALA A 435 41.24 43.59 8.23
N LYS A 436 40.86 43.37 6.96
CA LYS A 436 41.40 43.83 5.63
C LYS A 436 42.28 42.84 4.86
N GLU A 437 41.78 42.29 3.74
CA GLU A 437 41.81 42.78 2.33
C GLU A 437 43.03 42.24 1.58
N SER A 438 42.82 41.43 0.54
CA SER A 438 43.25 41.67 -0.86
C SER A 438 43.48 40.35 -1.63
N ASP A 439 42.71 40.19 -2.70
CA ASP A 439 43.09 39.78 -4.07
C ASP A 439 44.40 38.99 -4.28
N GLU A 440 44.33 37.87 -5.02
CA GLU A 440 44.75 37.83 -6.44
C GLU A 440 44.71 36.39 -7.03
N ASN A 441 44.58 36.38 -8.36
CA ASN A 441 44.47 35.26 -9.29
C ASN A 441 45.60 34.22 -9.23
N GLY A 442 45.32 33.01 -9.73
CA GLY A 442 46.36 32.07 -10.15
C GLY A 442 45.84 30.70 -10.55
N ASN A 443 45.46 30.55 -11.82
CA ASN A 443 45.20 29.29 -12.49
C ASN A 443 46.54 28.68 -12.92
N GLU A 444 46.84 27.42 -12.58
CA GLU A 444 47.74 26.56 -13.36
C GLU A 444 47.59 25.08 -12.95
N ASP A 445 47.40 24.24 -13.96
CA ASP A 445 47.38 22.78 -13.95
C ASP A 445 48.70 22.17 -13.47
N ILE A 446 48.69 20.92 -12.97
CA ILE A 446 49.73 19.89 -13.20
C ILE A 446 49.22 18.53 -12.67
N GLU A 447 49.25 17.53 -13.56
CA GLU A 447 49.14 16.09 -13.30
C GLU A 447 50.45 15.53 -12.71
N ASP A 448 50.36 14.45 -11.92
CA ASP A 448 51.32 13.30 -11.86
C ASP A 448 50.92 12.40 -10.67
N GLN A 449 50.40 11.19 -10.87
CA GLN A 449 51.12 9.94 -11.12
C GLN A 449 52.34 9.71 -10.22
N ASN A 450 52.26 8.68 -9.36
CA ASN A 450 53.42 7.94 -8.89
C ASN A 450 53.06 6.45 -8.67
N VAL A 451 53.68 5.62 -9.51
CA VAL A 451 53.85 4.17 -9.38
C VAL A 451 55.36 3.93 -9.22
N VAL A 452 55.74 2.88 -8.47
CA VAL A 452 56.90 1.95 -8.63
C VAL A 452 57.10 1.27 -7.25
N LYS A 453 56.76 0.00 -7.05
CA LYS A 453 57.36 -1.30 -7.51
C LYS A 453 58.46 -1.84 -6.59
N ALA A 454 58.32 -3.11 -6.19
CA ALA A 454 59.30 -4.22 -6.20
C ALA A 454 58.57 -5.48 -5.63
N GLU A 455 58.13 -6.44 -6.44
CA GLU A 455 58.83 -7.63 -7.03
C GLU A 455 59.09 -8.75 -6.00
N GLU A 456 58.35 -9.88 -6.09
CA GLU A 456 58.73 -11.20 -6.69
C GLU A 456 59.19 -12.17 -5.56
N ASP A 457 58.91 -13.48 -5.47
CA ASP A 457 58.48 -14.49 -6.45
C ASP A 457 58.16 -15.86 -5.75
N LEU A 458 57.35 -16.70 -6.43
CA LEU A 458 57.31 -18.19 -6.50
C LEU A 458 56.95 -19.04 -5.25
N GLU A 459 55.86 -19.83 -5.23
CA GLU A 459 55.46 -21.07 -5.95
C GLU A 459 55.86 -22.43 -5.28
N GLU A 460 54.82 -23.26 -5.11
CA GLU A 460 54.78 -24.74 -5.15
C GLU A 460 55.13 -25.65 -3.93
N LYS A 461 54.17 -26.57 -3.72
CA LYS A 461 54.25 -28.01 -3.39
C LYS A 461 53.87 -28.53 -1.99
N ALA A 462 52.72 -29.21 -2.06
CA ALA A 462 52.24 -30.35 -1.29
C ALA A 462 53.28 -31.39 -0.87
N ALA A 463 52.95 -32.04 0.26
CA ALA A 463 53.14 -33.45 0.65
C ALA A 463 53.68 -33.54 2.09
N GLY A 464 52.97 -34.32 2.93
CA GLY A 464 53.14 -34.34 4.37
C GLY A 464 54.23 -35.27 4.87
N THR A 465 54.35 -35.33 6.20
CA THR A 465 54.55 -36.58 6.96
C THR A 465 54.41 -36.28 8.45
N GLU A 466 53.93 -37.31 9.13
CA GLU A 466 53.64 -37.46 10.56
C GLU A 466 54.83 -37.14 11.45
N GLU A 467 54.56 -36.61 12.65
CA GLU A 467 55.27 -37.12 13.83
C GLU A 467 54.40 -37.01 15.10
N ILE A 468 54.58 -38.04 15.92
CA ILE A 468 53.77 -38.53 17.03
C ILE A 468 54.20 -37.84 18.33
N VAL A 469 53.25 -37.41 19.15
CA VAL A 469 53.45 -37.29 20.61
C VAL A 469 52.20 -37.80 21.32
N GLU A 470 52.31 -39.00 21.90
CA GLU A 470 51.39 -39.53 22.91
C GLU A 470 51.61 -38.81 24.25
N SER A 471 50.53 -38.38 24.91
CA SER A 471 50.33 -38.70 26.33
C SER A 471 48.90 -38.44 26.80
N GLN A 472 48.27 -39.55 27.20
CA GLN A 472 47.39 -39.74 28.37
C GLN A 472 45.92 -39.33 28.27
N ASP A 473 45.11 -40.33 27.93
CA ASP A 473 43.91 -40.83 28.62
C ASP A 473 43.25 -39.92 29.67
N ASP A 474 42.04 -39.47 29.34
CA ASP A 474 40.90 -39.49 30.27
C ASP A 474 39.65 -39.93 29.49
N GLU A 475 39.08 -41.07 29.89
CA GLU A 475 37.85 -41.65 29.36
C GLU A 475 36.65 -40.73 29.63
N ILE A 476 35.97 -40.28 28.57
CA ILE A 476 34.54 -39.92 28.64
C ILE A 476 33.83 -40.71 27.55
N VAL A 477 33.01 -41.67 28.01
CA VAL A 477 32.12 -42.51 27.21
C VAL A 477 31.07 -41.63 26.54
N ALA A 478 31.09 -41.54 25.21
CA ALA A 478 30.04 -40.94 24.40
C ALA A 478 28.94 -41.97 24.09
N PRO A 479 27.64 -41.58 24.11
CA PRO A 479 26.56 -42.49 23.73
C PRO A 479 26.53 -42.65 22.20
N GLU A 480 26.55 -43.90 21.75
CA GLU A 480 26.21 -44.27 20.38
C GLU A 480 24.72 -43.97 20.15
N GLY A 481 24.36 -43.18 19.12
CA GLY A 481 22.98 -43.20 18.61
C GLY A 481 22.35 -41.96 17.96
N GLU A 482 23.01 -40.80 17.82
CA GLU A 482 22.33 -39.59 17.30
C GLU A 482 22.81 -39.06 15.93
N ASP A 483 23.99 -39.46 15.45
CA ASP A 483 24.56 -38.92 14.20
C ASP A 483 23.97 -39.53 12.91
N GLU A 484 23.33 -40.70 12.97
CA GLU A 484 22.71 -41.32 11.79
C GLU A 484 21.30 -40.76 11.50
N ILE A 485 20.59 -40.31 12.53
CA ILE A 485 19.22 -39.77 12.41
C ILE A 485 19.25 -38.33 11.89
N ILE A 486 20.22 -37.51 12.33
CA ILE A 486 20.37 -36.12 11.87
C ILE A 486 20.88 -36.05 10.41
N ARG A 487 21.71 -37.01 9.98
CA ARG A 487 22.10 -37.16 8.57
C ARG A 487 20.95 -37.63 7.68
N CYS A 488 20.09 -38.54 8.17
CA CYS A 488 18.97 -39.05 7.39
C CYS A 488 17.85 -38.01 7.24
N ALA A 489 17.50 -37.28 8.31
CA ALA A 489 16.47 -36.23 8.26
C ALA A 489 16.86 -35.06 7.33
N ASN A 490 18.14 -34.65 7.33
CA ASN A 490 18.63 -33.65 6.37
C ASN A 490 18.69 -34.19 4.93
N CYS A 491 19.00 -35.48 4.72
CA CYS A 491 18.96 -36.11 3.40
C CYS A 491 17.53 -36.33 2.89
N GLU A 492 16.55 -36.64 3.75
CA GLU A 492 15.15 -36.79 3.37
C GLU A 492 14.48 -35.45 3.13
N ALA A 493 14.75 -34.43 3.95
CA ALA A 493 14.29 -33.06 3.70
C ALA A 493 14.90 -32.51 2.39
N LEU A 494 16.20 -32.75 2.15
CA LEU A 494 16.86 -32.37 0.91
C LEU A 494 16.37 -33.19 -0.29
N ASN A 495 16.13 -34.50 -0.15
CA ASN A 495 15.57 -35.33 -1.23
C ASN A 495 14.11 -34.98 -1.52
N THR A 496 13.32 -34.64 -0.51
CA THR A 496 11.93 -34.18 -0.67
C THR A 496 11.92 -32.82 -1.34
N MET A 497 12.82 -31.91 -0.96
CA MET A 497 13.00 -30.61 -1.61
C MET A 497 13.48 -30.78 -3.06
N ILE A 498 14.41 -31.70 -3.33
CA ILE A 498 14.88 -32.04 -4.69
C ILE A 498 13.75 -32.68 -5.51
N HIS A 499 12.94 -33.58 -4.92
CA HIS A 499 11.78 -34.18 -5.59
C HIS A 499 10.69 -33.15 -5.88
N HIS A 500 10.45 -32.23 -4.94
CA HIS A 500 9.50 -31.13 -5.10
C HIS A 500 10.00 -30.16 -6.18
N LEU A 501 11.27 -29.77 -6.17
CA LEU A 501 11.88 -28.95 -7.23
C LEU A 501 11.84 -29.63 -8.60
N LYS A 502 12.05 -30.95 -8.66
CA LYS A 502 11.90 -31.74 -9.89
C LYS A 502 10.44 -31.81 -10.35
N SER A 503 9.49 -31.92 -9.44
CA SER A 503 8.04 -31.95 -9.71
C SER A 503 7.51 -30.59 -10.19
N VAL A 504 7.81 -29.52 -9.46
CA VAL A 504 7.51 -28.11 -9.79
C VAL A 504 8.13 -27.74 -11.14
N GLY A 505 9.37 -28.16 -11.38
CA GLY A 505 10.04 -27.98 -12.66
C GLY A 505 9.36 -28.71 -13.82
N LYS A 506 8.72 -29.86 -13.60
CA LYS A 506 8.03 -30.62 -14.64
C LYS A 506 6.73 -29.95 -15.11
N SER A 507 5.88 -29.51 -14.19
CA SER A 507 4.62 -28.83 -14.56
C SER A 507 4.88 -27.49 -15.25
N PHE A 508 5.83 -26.69 -14.74
CA PHE A 508 6.23 -25.45 -15.40
C PHE A 508 6.77 -25.69 -16.82
N ARG A 509 7.53 -26.78 -17.02
CA ARG A 509 8.02 -27.20 -18.34
C ARG A 509 6.89 -27.57 -19.30
N SER A 510 5.79 -28.18 -18.82
CA SER A 510 4.58 -28.41 -19.63
C SER A 510 4.00 -27.10 -20.15
N GLY A 511 3.67 -26.17 -19.24
CA GLY A 511 3.05 -24.91 -19.62
C GLY A 511 3.97 -24.05 -20.51
N LEU A 512 5.28 -24.06 -20.26
CA LEU A 512 6.26 -23.35 -21.08
C LEU A 512 6.40 -23.95 -22.48
N LEU A 513 6.39 -25.28 -22.61
CA LEU A 513 6.39 -25.98 -23.90
C LEU A 513 5.13 -25.64 -24.70
N ASN A 514 3.95 -25.75 -24.08
CA ASN A 514 2.66 -25.42 -24.68
C ASN A 514 2.60 -23.96 -25.13
N PHE A 515 3.03 -23.03 -24.28
CA PHE A 515 3.10 -21.61 -24.65
C PHE A 515 4.00 -21.38 -25.86
N CYS A 516 5.21 -21.94 -25.85
CA CYS A 516 6.17 -21.76 -26.94
C CYS A 516 5.64 -22.31 -28.27
N ALA A 517 4.95 -23.46 -28.22
CA ALA A 517 4.32 -24.06 -29.38
C ALA A 517 3.24 -23.15 -29.98
N VAL A 518 2.35 -22.60 -29.14
CA VAL A 518 1.31 -21.65 -29.57
C VAL A 518 1.92 -20.33 -30.07
N ALA A 519 2.98 -19.84 -29.42
CA ALA A 519 3.66 -18.61 -29.84
C ALA A 519 4.31 -18.74 -31.23
N LEU A 520 4.87 -19.92 -31.56
CA LEU A 520 5.38 -20.21 -32.90
C LEU A 520 4.25 -20.37 -33.92
N ALA A 521 3.14 -21.03 -33.55
CA ALA A 521 1.96 -21.13 -34.41
C ALA A 521 1.37 -19.75 -34.74
N LEU A 522 1.32 -18.84 -33.77
CA LEU A 522 0.94 -17.44 -33.99
C LEU A 522 1.90 -16.71 -34.93
N ASN A 523 3.21 -16.94 -34.78
CA ASN A 523 4.22 -16.37 -35.67
C ASN A 523 4.02 -16.81 -37.12
N ASP A 524 3.68 -18.08 -37.35
CA ASP A 524 3.36 -18.60 -38.69
C ASP A 524 2.07 -17.99 -39.28
N GLN A 525 1.22 -17.40 -38.43
CA GLN A 525 0.03 -16.66 -38.83
C GLN A 525 0.26 -15.13 -38.86
N GLY A 526 1.51 -14.66 -38.73
CA GLY A 526 1.86 -13.24 -38.81
C GLY A 526 1.58 -12.43 -37.53
N TYR A 527 1.29 -13.10 -36.42
CA TYR A 527 1.11 -12.49 -35.10
C TYR A 527 2.34 -12.68 -34.22
N ARG A 528 2.36 -12.02 -33.05
CA ARG A 528 3.42 -12.17 -32.06
C ARG A 528 2.82 -12.28 -30.67
N ALA A 529 3.24 -13.33 -29.96
CA ALA A 529 2.96 -13.45 -28.53
C ALA A 529 3.62 -12.31 -27.75
N ILE A 530 3.01 -11.93 -26.63
CA ILE A 530 3.55 -10.91 -25.71
C ILE A 530 4.49 -11.56 -24.70
N GLY A 531 4.10 -12.69 -24.10
CA GLY A 531 4.91 -13.31 -23.05
C GLY A 531 4.14 -14.26 -22.15
N ILE A 532 4.71 -14.51 -20.97
CA ILE A 532 4.13 -15.40 -19.94
C ILE A 532 3.92 -14.66 -18.62
N ARG A 533 2.97 -15.14 -17.81
CA ARG A 533 2.83 -14.81 -16.39
C ARG A 533 3.11 -16.05 -15.55
N ILE A 534 3.99 -15.90 -14.56
CA ILE A 534 4.32 -16.89 -13.53
C ILE A 534 3.64 -16.47 -12.23
N ASP A 535 2.87 -17.37 -11.61
CA ASP A 535 2.04 -17.06 -10.42
C ASP A 535 2.32 -18.00 -9.23
N SER A 536 3.33 -18.85 -9.30
CA SER A 536 3.77 -19.69 -8.18
C SER A 536 5.19 -20.22 -8.37
N GLY A 537 5.70 -20.92 -7.35
CA GLY A 537 7.05 -21.50 -7.32
C GLY A 537 8.14 -20.47 -7.07
N ASP A 538 9.39 -20.87 -7.29
CA ASP A 538 10.55 -19.98 -7.17
C ASP A 538 10.63 -19.03 -8.37
N LEU A 539 10.13 -17.80 -8.19
CA LEU A 539 10.02 -16.80 -9.24
C LEU A 539 11.39 -16.43 -9.85
N ALA A 540 12.47 -16.42 -9.06
CA ALA A 540 13.81 -16.11 -9.57
C ALA A 540 14.26 -17.22 -10.51
N TYR A 541 14.27 -18.46 -10.03
CA TYR A 541 14.67 -19.63 -10.80
C TYR A 541 13.83 -19.80 -12.08
N LEU A 542 12.50 -19.74 -11.94
CA LEU A 542 11.58 -19.98 -13.05
C LEU A 542 11.67 -18.88 -14.11
N SER A 543 11.88 -17.62 -13.72
CA SER A 543 12.10 -16.54 -14.68
C SER A 543 13.38 -16.72 -15.49
N CYS A 544 14.47 -17.18 -14.86
CA CYS A 544 15.74 -17.49 -15.53
C CYS A 544 15.56 -18.66 -16.52
N LEU A 545 14.89 -19.74 -16.08
CA LEU A 545 14.59 -20.91 -16.92
C LEU A 545 13.74 -20.53 -18.14
N ALA A 546 12.72 -19.69 -17.96
CA ALA A 546 11.89 -19.19 -19.05
C ALA A 546 12.70 -18.35 -20.04
N ARG A 547 13.56 -17.44 -19.54
CA ARG A 547 14.41 -16.61 -20.40
C ARG A 547 15.38 -17.45 -21.22
N GLU A 548 16.07 -18.41 -20.61
CA GLU A 548 16.99 -19.31 -21.31
C GLU A 548 16.26 -20.12 -22.40
N THR A 549 15.05 -20.59 -22.09
CA THR A 549 14.19 -21.30 -23.04
C THR A 549 13.85 -20.41 -24.25
N PHE A 550 13.47 -19.15 -24.00
CA PHE A 550 13.17 -18.19 -25.06
C PHE A 550 14.38 -17.87 -25.93
N GLU A 551 15.57 -17.76 -25.35
CA GLU A 551 16.83 -17.54 -26.08
C GLU A 551 17.17 -18.74 -26.98
N ARG A 552 17.08 -19.97 -26.47
CA ARG A 552 17.32 -21.20 -27.25
C ARG A 552 16.37 -21.31 -28.44
N ILE A 553 15.10 -20.99 -28.25
CA ILE A 553 14.10 -21.00 -29.33
C ILE A 553 14.38 -19.89 -30.34
N ALA A 554 14.70 -18.69 -29.87
CA ALA A 554 15.05 -17.56 -30.73
C ALA A 554 16.22 -17.89 -31.66
N GLU A 555 17.27 -18.56 -31.15
CA GLU A 555 18.41 -19.00 -31.95
C GLU A 555 18.04 -20.12 -32.93
N ARG A 556 17.33 -21.15 -32.44
CA ARG A 556 16.96 -22.32 -33.24
C ARG A 556 16.10 -21.98 -34.45
N PHE A 557 15.09 -21.13 -34.23
CA PHE A 557 14.13 -20.74 -35.26
C PHE A 557 14.49 -19.41 -35.94
N LYS A 558 15.60 -18.78 -35.55
CA LYS A 558 16.07 -17.48 -36.05
C LYS A 558 14.99 -16.38 -35.89
N LEU A 559 14.40 -16.31 -34.70
CA LEU A 559 13.36 -15.35 -34.32
C LEU A 559 13.87 -14.46 -33.17
N PRO A 560 14.62 -13.37 -33.44
CA PRO A 560 15.23 -12.53 -32.40
C PRO A 560 14.24 -11.86 -31.45
N TRP A 561 12.97 -11.75 -31.83
CA TRP A 561 11.93 -11.17 -30.99
C TRP A 561 11.51 -12.13 -29.86
N PHE A 562 11.70 -13.44 -30.05
CA PHE A 562 11.26 -14.47 -29.12
C PHE A 562 12.04 -14.40 -27.80
N SER A 563 13.34 -14.10 -27.84
CA SER A 563 14.16 -13.93 -26.64
C SER A 563 13.76 -12.71 -25.79
N LYS A 564 12.94 -11.80 -26.34
CA LYS A 564 12.45 -10.59 -25.67
C LYS A 564 11.00 -10.69 -25.21
N LEU A 565 10.42 -11.89 -25.23
CA LEU A 565 9.09 -12.14 -24.66
C LEU A 565 9.04 -11.69 -23.20
N THR A 566 7.95 -11.04 -22.81
CA THR A 566 7.80 -10.45 -21.47
C THR A 566 7.57 -11.55 -20.44
N ILE A 567 8.26 -11.48 -19.30
CA ILE A 567 8.02 -12.35 -18.15
C ILE A 567 7.36 -11.50 -17.06
N VAL A 568 6.10 -11.80 -16.78
CA VAL A 568 5.35 -11.21 -15.65
C VAL A 568 5.42 -12.17 -14.47
N ALA A 569 5.70 -11.66 -13.27
CA ALA A 569 5.55 -12.43 -12.04
C ALA A 569 4.47 -11.82 -11.15
N SER A 570 3.65 -12.67 -10.56
CA SER A 570 2.69 -12.32 -9.51
C SER A 570 2.75 -13.37 -8.39
N ASN A 571 1.91 -13.19 -7.36
CA ASN A 571 1.79 -13.99 -6.13
C ASN A 571 2.69 -13.53 -4.96
N ASP A 572 2.03 -13.04 -3.90
CA ASP A 572 2.62 -12.61 -2.62
C ASP A 572 3.92 -11.78 -2.72
N ILE A 573 4.00 -10.94 -3.75
CA ILE A 573 5.13 -10.04 -3.97
C ILE A 573 5.03 -8.85 -3.02
N ASN A 574 6.07 -8.66 -2.21
CA ASN A 574 6.24 -7.48 -1.36
C ASN A 574 7.62 -6.81 -1.61
N GLU A 575 7.92 -5.71 -0.91
CA GLU A 575 9.20 -4.98 -1.05
C GLU A 575 10.42 -5.89 -0.81
N ASP A 576 10.39 -6.71 0.23
CA ASP A 576 11.50 -7.59 0.60
C ASP A 576 11.67 -8.73 -0.42
N THR A 577 10.57 -9.25 -0.96
CA THR A 577 10.59 -10.21 -2.07
C THR A 577 11.29 -9.62 -3.30
N ILE A 578 10.97 -8.37 -3.68
CA ILE A 578 11.60 -7.73 -4.85
C ILE A 578 13.10 -7.53 -4.62
N LEU A 579 13.50 -7.10 -3.43
CA LEU A 579 14.91 -6.97 -3.08
C LEU A 579 15.65 -8.32 -3.20
N SER A 580 15.09 -9.39 -2.64
CA SER A 580 15.65 -10.73 -2.75
C SER A 580 15.73 -11.23 -4.19
N LEU A 581 14.71 -10.98 -5.00
CA LEU A 581 14.73 -11.33 -6.43
C LEU A 581 15.85 -10.58 -7.16
N ASN A 582 16.03 -9.28 -6.88
CA ASN A 582 17.07 -8.46 -7.52
C ASN A 582 18.47 -9.00 -7.21
N GLU A 583 18.72 -9.42 -5.97
CA GLU A 583 19.99 -10.03 -5.55
C GLU A 583 20.28 -11.35 -6.28
N GLN A 584 19.23 -12.11 -6.61
CA GLN A 584 19.32 -13.38 -7.33
C GLN A 584 19.45 -13.21 -8.86
N GLY A 585 19.35 -11.99 -9.38
CA GLY A 585 19.53 -11.73 -10.83
C GLY A 585 18.40 -12.25 -11.71
N HIS A 586 17.15 -12.20 -11.22
CA HIS A 586 15.93 -12.65 -11.91
C HIS A 586 15.80 -12.07 -13.35
N LYS A 587 14.94 -12.70 -14.18
CA LYS A 587 14.65 -12.25 -15.57
C LYS A 587 13.22 -11.74 -15.80
N ILE A 588 12.52 -11.44 -14.70
CA ILE A 588 11.19 -10.82 -14.66
C ILE A 588 11.24 -9.39 -15.21
N ASP A 589 10.33 -9.07 -16.12
CA ASP A 589 10.19 -7.74 -16.75
C ASP A 589 9.06 -6.91 -16.11
N CYS A 590 8.13 -7.57 -15.41
CA CYS A 590 6.94 -6.95 -14.84
C CYS A 590 6.49 -7.66 -13.55
N PHE A 591 6.16 -6.90 -12.51
CA PHE A 591 5.51 -7.42 -11.30
C PHE A 591 4.04 -7.06 -11.26
N GLY A 592 3.17 -8.06 -11.04
CA GLY A 592 1.77 -7.91 -10.72
C GLY A 592 1.57 -8.03 -9.20
N ILE A 593 1.32 -6.92 -8.52
CA ILE A 593 1.30 -6.86 -7.06
C ILE A 593 -0.13 -6.64 -6.57
N GLY A 594 -0.58 -7.52 -5.68
CA GLY A 594 -1.95 -7.57 -5.17
C GLY A 594 -2.06 -7.12 -3.72
N THR A 595 -2.28 -8.09 -2.83
CA THR A 595 -2.65 -7.91 -1.42
C THR A 595 -1.73 -6.94 -0.67
N HIS A 596 -0.42 -7.17 -0.68
CA HIS A 596 0.56 -6.37 0.08
C HIS A 596 0.56 -4.88 -0.28
N LEU A 597 0.17 -4.56 -1.51
CA LEU A 597 0.04 -3.19 -1.98
C LEU A 597 -1.28 -2.57 -1.51
N VAL A 598 -2.41 -3.12 -1.95
CA VAL A 598 -3.73 -2.47 -1.81
C VAL A 598 -4.26 -2.45 -0.38
N THR A 599 -3.84 -3.38 0.47
CA THR A 599 -4.20 -3.39 1.90
C THR A 599 -3.15 -2.68 2.76
N CYS A 600 -2.03 -2.24 2.16
CA CYS A 600 -0.85 -1.77 2.89
C CYS A 600 -0.49 -2.69 4.06
N GLN A 601 -0.49 -4.01 3.84
CA GLN A 601 -0.53 -5.03 4.91
C GLN A 601 0.48 -4.80 6.06
N ARG A 602 1.70 -4.33 5.77
CA ARG A 602 2.73 -4.03 6.78
C ARG A 602 2.28 -2.97 7.79
N GLN A 603 1.49 -2.00 7.34
CA GLN A 603 0.92 -0.93 8.15
C GLN A 603 -0.33 -0.37 7.44
N PRO A 604 -1.55 -0.83 7.79
CA PRO A 604 -2.77 -0.51 7.04
C PRO A 604 -3.34 0.90 7.34
N ALA A 605 -2.66 1.71 8.15
CA ALA A 605 -3.07 3.08 8.46
C ALA A 605 -1.86 4.02 8.60
N LEU A 606 -1.96 5.24 8.08
CA LEU A 606 -0.90 6.26 8.21
C LEU A 606 -0.87 6.89 9.60
N GLY A 607 -2.04 7.12 10.21
CA GLY A 607 -2.14 7.79 11.50
C GLY A 607 -2.16 9.31 11.40
N CYS A 608 -2.85 9.86 10.40
CA CYS A 608 -3.19 11.27 10.38
C CYS A 608 -4.11 11.63 11.55
N VAL A 609 -3.97 12.87 12.01
CA VAL A 609 -4.77 13.49 13.07
C VAL A 609 -5.21 14.86 12.60
N TYR A 610 -6.40 15.26 13.03
CA TYR A 610 -6.99 16.57 12.78
C TYR A 610 -7.13 17.30 14.12
N LYS A 611 -6.57 18.51 14.25
CA LYS A 611 -6.47 19.18 15.56
C LYS A 611 -6.71 20.67 15.45
N MET A 612 -7.58 21.20 16.31
CA MET A 612 -7.77 22.64 16.46
C MET A 612 -6.49 23.28 17.00
N VAL A 613 -6.01 24.30 16.32
CA VAL A 613 -4.82 25.06 16.69
C VAL A 613 -5.15 26.51 17.02
N GLU A 614 -6.34 26.99 16.66
CA GLU A 614 -6.78 28.36 16.90
C GLU A 614 -8.30 28.45 16.93
N ILE A 615 -8.85 29.33 17.79
CA ILE A 615 -10.27 29.70 17.81
C ILE A 615 -10.41 31.19 18.13
N ASN A 616 -11.18 31.93 17.35
CA ASN A 616 -11.37 33.38 17.47
C ASN A 616 -10.04 34.16 17.59
N ASN A 617 -9.07 33.79 16.74
CA ASN A 617 -7.68 34.29 16.74
C ASN A 617 -6.91 34.02 18.04
N GLN A 618 -7.40 33.14 18.91
CA GLN A 618 -6.70 32.68 20.11
C GLN A 618 -6.08 31.30 19.86
N PRO A 619 -4.75 31.18 19.95
CA PRO A 619 -4.05 29.91 19.79
C PRO A 619 -4.47 28.86 20.84
N ARG A 620 -4.56 27.61 20.41
CA ARG A 620 -4.93 26.46 21.25
C ARG A 620 -3.85 25.40 21.23
N ILE A 621 -3.49 24.91 22.42
CA ILE A 621 -2.54 23.82 22.63
C ILE A 621 -3.25 22.67 23.34
N LYS A 622 -3.03 21.45 22.87
CA LYS A 622 -3.43 20.23 23.57
C LYS A 622 -2.19 19.63 24.21
N LEU A 623 -2.15 19.61 25.54
CA LEU A 623 -1.12 18.92 26.31
C LEU A 623 -1.41 17.42 26.40
N SER A 624 -0.36 16.63 26.61
CA SER A 624 -0.45 15.18 26.79
C SER A 624 0.73 14.72 27.64
N GLN A 625 0.55 13.62 28.37
CA GLN A 625 1.65 12.96 29.09
C GLN A 625 2.73 12.49 28.11
N ASP A 626 2.33 12.06 26.92
CA ASP A 626 3.25 11.81 25.81
C ASP A 626 3.56 13.15 25.12
N VAL A 627 4.76 13.66 25.35
CA VAL A 627 5.29 14.89 24.73
C VAL A 627 5.17 14.83 23.20
N GLY A 628 5.30 13.65 22.61
CA GLY A 628 5.12 13.43 21.18
C GLY A 628 3.70 13.73 20.69
N LYS A 629 2.69 13.76 21.56
CA LYS A 629 1.29 14.04 21.21
C LYS A 629 0.87 15.49 21.42
N VAL A 630 1.75 16.33 21.98
CA VAL A 630 1.51 17.77 22.14
C VAL A 630 1.36 18.44 20.77
N THR A 631 0.34 19.27 20.61
CA THR A 631 0.06 19.99 19.36
C THR A 631 0.81 21.32 19.29
N MET A 632 1.14 21.78 18.08
CA MET A 632 1.72 23.10 17.87
C MET A 632 0.61 24.15 17.72
N PRO A 633 0.52 25.16 18.61
CA PRO A 633 -0.57 26.10 18.67
C PRO A 633 -0.50 27.15 17.55
N GLY A 634 -1.65 27.76 17.27
CA GLY A 634 -1.83 28.86 16.31
C GLY A 634 -1.80 28.43 14.84
N SER A 635 -2.32 29.29 13.97
CA SER A 635 -2.12 29.16 12.52
C SER A 635 -0.64 29.32 12.17
N LYS A 636 -0.15 28.50 11.24
CA LYS A 636 1.27 28.42 10.88
C LYS A 636 1.49 28.53 9.36
N ASN A 637 2.66 29.04 9.00
CA ASN A 637 3.25 28.94 7.66
C ASN A 637 4.34 27.87 7.67
N VAL A 638 4.55 27.20 6.54
CA VAL A 638 5.57 26.16 6.42
C VAL A 638 6.41 26.41 5.18
N PHE A 639 7.73 26.30 5.36
CA PHE A 639 8.72 26.48 4.33
C PHE A 639 9.66 25.28 4.27
N ARG A 640 9.97 24.81 3.07
CA ARG A 640 11.04 23.85 2.84
C ARG A 640 12.32 24.60 2.47
N LEU A 641 13.38 24.34 3.23
CA LEU A 641 14.68 24.98 3.05
C LEU A 641 15.63 24.01 2.34
N TYR A 642 16.29 24.50 1.30
CA TYR A 642 17.18 23.72 0.46
C TYR A 642 18.65 24.08 0.68
N GLY A 643 19.51 23.08 0.55
CA GLY A 643 20.96 23.20 0.65
C GLY A 643 21.62 23.55 -0.68
N ALA A 644 22.90 23.88 -0.63
CA ALA A 644 23.69 24.19 -1.84
C ALA A 644 23.82 23.00 -2.80
N ASP A 645 23.60 21.77 -2.31
CA ASP A 645 23.53 20.53 -3.09
C ASP A 645 22.19 20.34 -3.82
N GLY A 646 21.23 21.27 -3.66
CA GLY A 646 19.91 21.21 -4.27
C GLY A 646 18.93 20.27 -3.55
N HIS A 647 19.31 19.70 -2.41
CA HIS A 647 18.45 18.82 -1.63
C HIS A 647 17.70 19.56 -0.53
N ALA A 648 16.52 19.04 -0.19
CA ALA A 648 15.75 19.53 0.95
C ALA A 648 16.49 19.20 2.25
N LEU A 649 16.72 20.20 3.10
CA LEU A 649 17.44 20.06 4.37
C LEU A 649 16.51 19.92 5.56
N ILE A 650 15.46 20.75 5.59
CA ILE A 650 14.57 20.90 6.74
C ILE A 650 13.25 21.55 6.31
N ASP A 651 12.15 21.11 6.93
CA ASP A 651 10.89 21.83 6.87
C ASP A 651 10.76 22.69 8.13
N LEU A 652 10.58 24.01 7.93
CA LEU A 652 10.50 25.03 8.96
C LEU A 652 9.07 25.53 9.11
N LEU A 653 8.49 25.35 10.29
CA LEU A 653 7.22 25.94 10.67
C LEU A 653 7.45 27.29 11.35
N GLN A 654 6.64 28.27 10.98
CA GLN A 654 6.66 29.62 11.54
C GLN A 654 5.24 30.06 11.88
N ARG A 655 5.10 31.02 12.79
CA ARG A 655 3.85 31.72 13.00
C ARG A 655 3.51 32.56 11.76
N VAL A 656 2.23 32.84 11.56
CA VAL A 656 1.75 33.60 10.39
C VAL A 656 2.16 35.07 10.37
N ASP A 657 2.53 35.63 11.53
CA ASP A 657 2.99 37.01 11.71
C ASP A 657 4.51 37.19 11.52
N GLU A 658 5.26 36.09 11.33
CA GLU A 658 6.69 36.13 11.06
C GLU A 658 7.00 36.43 9.59
N ASN A 659 8.10 37.15 9.34
CA ASN A 659 8.63 37.29 7.99
C ASN A 659 9.11 35.92 7.47
N PRO A 660 8.81 35.57 6.20
CA PRO A 660 9.33 34.37 5.57
C PRO A 660 10.86 34.32 5.60
N PRO A 661 11.49 33.13 5.69
CA PRO A 661 12.94 33.00 5.57
C PRO A 661 13.39 33.41 4.16
N GLU A 662 14.54 34.06 4.07
CA GLU A 662 15.11 34.52 2.82
C GLU A 662 16.33 33.70 2.41
N VAL A 663 16.54 33.58 1.09
CA VAL A 663 17.72 32.91 0.52
C VAL A 663 19.00 33.64 0.97
N GLY A 664 20.01 32.87 1.39
CA GLY A 664 21.29 33.38 1.86
C GLY A 664 21.26 33.97 3.28
N GLN A 665 20.09 34.09 3.91
CA GLN A 665 19.98 34.56 5.28
C GLN A 665 20.04 33.40 6.28
N LYS A 666 20.75 33.62 7.39
CA LYS A 666 20.93 32.62 8.44
C LYS A 666 19.67 32.52 9.31
N VAL A 667 19.05 31.35 9.36
CA VAL A 667 17.85 31.05 10.14
C VAL A 667 18.19 30.06 11.26
N LEU A 668 17.76 30.34 12.49
CA LEU A 668 17.84 29.38 13.60
C LEU A 668 16.65 28.43 13.54
N CYS A 669 16.92 27.15 13.30
CA CYS A 669 15.92 26.09 13.26
C CYS A 669 16.03 25.25 14.54
N ARG A 670 14.92 25.09 15.26
CA ARG A 670 14.87 24.37 16.53
C ARG A 670 13.94 23.18 16.44
N HIS A 671 14.30 22.06 17.03
CA HIS A 671 13.36 20.97 17.23
C HIS A 671 12.26 21.43 18.21
N PRO A 672 10.98 21.17 17.95
CA PRO A 672 9.86 21.72 18.73
C PRO A 672 9.87 21.32 20.21
N PHE A 673 10.45 20.17 20.55
CA PHE A 673 10.38 19.58 21.91
C PHE A 673 11.74 19.11 22.48
N GLN A 674 12.83 19.20 21.72
CA GLN A 674 14.14 18.69 22.17
C GLN A 674 15.15 19.84 22.07
N GLU A 675 15.39 20.51 23.18
CA GLU A 675 16.09 21.80 23.21
C GLU A 675 17.52 21.72 22.67
N SER A 676 18.20 20.58 22.89
CA SER A 676 19.55 20.32 22.41
C SER A 676 19.64 20.18 20.89
N LYS A 677 18.53 19.86 20.21
CA LYS A 677 18.47 19.71 18.75
C LYS A 677 18.11 21.05 18.09
N ARG A 678 19.14 21.78 17.70
CA ARG A 678 19.02 23.06 16.98
C ARG A 678 20.18 23.24 16.00
N ALA A 679 19.92 23.94 14.91
CA ALA A 679 20.94 24.22 13.90
C ALA A 679 20.66 25.58 13.23
N TYR A 680 21.73 26.21 12.76
CA TYR A 680 21.60 27.31 11.82
C TYR A 680 21.58 26.78 10.40
N VAL A 681 20.65 27.28 9.59
CA VAL A 681 20.52 26.95 8.17
C VAL A 681 20.66 28.24 7.37
N ILE A 682 21.44 28.18 6.29
CA ILE A 682 21.53 29.24 5.29
C ILE A 682 20.97 28.62 4.00
N PRO A 683 19.70 28.86 3.66
CA PRO A 683 19.07 28.21 2.52
C PRO A 683 19.55 28.82 1.21
N THR A 684 19.78 27.99 0.20
CA THR A 684 20.01 28.43 -1.19
C THR A 684 18.71 28.56 -1.97
N GLN A 685 17.66 27.89 -1.51
CA GLN A 685 16.29 28.04 -1.99
C GLN A 685 15.33 27.90 -0.80
N VAL A 686 14.26 28.68 -0.84
CA VAL A 686 13.15 28.67 0.11
C VAL A 686 11.87 28.42 -0.66
N GLU A 687 11.14 27.37 -0.28
CA GLU A 687 9.87 27.01 -0.90
C GLU A 687 8.73 27.13 0.12
N PRO A 688 7.75 28.04 -0.06
CA PRO A 688 6.52 28.02 0.73
C PRO A 688 5.67 26.80 0.33
N LEU A 689 5.31 25.96 1.29
CA LEU A 689 4.60 24.71 0.99
C LEU A 689 3.08 24.89 0.81
N TYR A 690 2.47 25.89 1.44
CA TYR A 690 1.01 26.07 1.38
C TYR A 690 0.53 26.88 0.20
N ARG A 691 -0.56 26.38 -0.40
CA ARG A 691 -1.40 27.11 -1.34
C ARG A 691 -2.85 27.05 -0.88
N VAL A 692 -3.62 28.09 -1.19
CA VAL A 692 -5.08 28.11 -0.98
C VAL A 692 -5.72 27.32 -2.10
N TYR A 693 -6.44 26.24 -1.78
CA TYR A 693 -7.13 25.39 -2.75
C TYR A 693 -8.65 25.53 -2.71
N TRP A 694 -9.23 25.95 -1.59
CA TRP A 694 -10.66 26.24 -1.46
C TRP A 694 -10.85 27.57 -0.74
N THR A 695 -11.65 28.46 -1.30
CA THR A 695 -12.05 29.71 -0.65
C THR A 695 -13.30 30.26 -1.33
N GLU A 696 -14.15 30.97 -0.59
CA GLU A 696 -15.39 31.57 -1.11
C GLU A 696 -16.32 30.53 -1.79
N GLY A 697 -16.36 29.30 -1.29
CA GLY A 697 -17.21 28.22 -1.79
C GLY A 697 -16.83 27.67 -3.16
N ARG A 698 -15.56 27.80 -3.55
CA ARG A 698 -15.06 27.31 -4.83
C ARG A 698 -13.60 26.90 -4.73
N VAL A 699 -13.17 26.09 -5.70
CA VAL A 699 -11.76 25.76 -5.87
C VAL A 699 -10.99 26.98 -6.38
N ALA A 700 -9.91 27.31 -5.70
CA ALA A 700 -9.09 28.50 -5.94
C ALA A 700 -7.92 28.26 -6.93
N GLN A 701 -7.60 26.99 -7.22
CA GLN A 701 -6.50 26.60 -8.11
C GLN A 701 -7.00 25.71 -9.24
N VAL A 702 -6.30 25.71 -10.36
CA VAL A 702 -6.47 24.65 -11.36
C VAL A 702 -5.87 23.38 -10.77
N LEU A 703 -6.63 22.29 -10.74
CA LEU A 703 -6.10 21.02 -10.23
C LEU A 703 -5.26 20.31 -11.28
N PRO A 704 -4.11 19.73 -10.89
CA PRO A 704 -3.23 19.00 -11.79
C PRO A 704 -3.87 17.68 -12.24
N SER A 705 -3.61 17.29 -13.48
CA SER A 705 -3.92 15.96 -14.02
C SER A 705 -3.25 14.85 -13.18
N LEU A 706 -3.77 13.62 -13.28
CA LEU A 706 -3.18 12.48 -12.59
C LEU A 706 -1.71 12.26 -12.96
N GLU A 707 -1.36 12.50 -14.23
CA GLU A 707 0.01 12.39 -14.73
C GLU A 707 0.91 13.49 -14.15
N GLU A 708 0.43 14.74 -14.07
CA GLU A 708 1.19 15.82 -13.43
C GLU A 708 1.43 15.56 -11.93
N VAL A 709 0.46 14.94 -11.23
CA VAL A 709 0.65 14.49 -9.84
C VAL A 709 1.70 13.38 -9.78
N ARG A 710 1.63 12.38 -10.66
CA ARG A 710 2.62 11.30 -10.75
C ARG A 710 4.03 11.85 -11.02
N GLU A 711 4.17 12.79 -11.96
CA GLU A 711 5.44 13.46 -12.24
C GLU A 711 5.94 14.24 -11.03
N ARG A 712 5.04 14.92 -10.30
CA ARG A 712 5.37 15.62 -9.05
C ARG A 712 5.90 14.68 -7.98
N VAL A 713 5.34 13.48 -7.82
CA VAL A 713 5.89 12.44 -6.90
C VAL A 713 7.34 12.15 -7.24
N GLN A 714 7.64 11.89 -8.51
CA GLN A 714 8.99 11.58 -8.95
C GLN A 714 9.95 12.78 -8.84
N ALA A 715 9.46 14.00 -9.07
CA ALA A 715 10.23 15.22 -8.87
C ALA A 715 10.52 15.47 -7.38
N SER A 716 9.52 15.30 -6.51
CA SER A 716 9.62 15.53 -5.08
C SER A 716 10.53 14.49 -4.40
N LEU A 717 10.47 13.22 -4.80
CA LEU A 717 11.42 12.20 -4.30
C LEU A 717 12.88 12.47 -4.72
N ARG A 718 13.10 13.18 -5.83
CA ARG A 718 14.45 13.58 -6.27
C ARG A 718 15.04 14.69 -5.41
N THR A 719 14.22 15.50 -4.75
CA THR A 719 14.72 16.54 -3.84
C THR A 719 15.28 15.96 -2.55
N LEU A 720 14.94 14.71 -2.20
CA LEU A 720 15.47 14.03 -1.03
C LEU A 720 16.82 13.37 -1.33
N ARG A 721 17.74 13.53 -0.38
CA ARG A 721 19.01 12.78 -0.36
C ARG A 721 18.74 11.27 -0.25
N GLN A 722 19.67 10.46 -0.75
CA GLN A 722 19.49 9.01 -0.82
C GLN A 722 19.40 8.33 0.54
N ASP A 723 19.98 8.92 1.59
CA ASP A 723 19.94 8.43 2.97
C ASP A 723 18.55 8.48 3.62
N HIS A 724 17.72 9.46 3.27
CA HIS A 724 16.30 9.52 3.69
C HIS A 724 15.42 8.48 2.97
N LYS A 725 15.88 7.94 1.84
CA LYS A 725 15.11 7.06 0.96
C LYS A 725 15.42 5.57 1.14
N ARG A 726 16.36 5.21 2.01
CA ARG A 726 16.76 3.81 2.21
C ARG A 726 15.59 3.00 2.79
N THR A 727 15.50 1.74 2.37
CA THR A 727 14.54 0.79 2.93
C THR A 727 14.89 0.43 4.37
N LEU A 728 16.19 0.27 4.67
CA LEU A 728 16.70 -0.10 5.97
C LEU A 728 17.42 1.08 6.63
N ASN A 729 17.05 1.38 7.88
CA ASN A 729 17.63 2.45 8.71
C ASN A 729 17.80 3.78 7.96
N PRO A 730 16.73 4.33 7.35
CA PRO A 730 16.79 5.64 6.71
C PRO A 730 17.16 6.73 7.72
N THR A 731 17.86 7.76 7.25
CA THR A 731 18.21 8.92 8.09
C THR A 731 16.98 9.78 8.33
N PRO A 732 16.69 10.20 9.58
CA PRO A 732 15.53 11.05 9.85
C PRO A 732 15.58 12.39 9.13
N TYR A 733 14.47 12.76 8.49
CA TYR A 733 14.32 14.11 7.94
C TYR A 733 14.01 15.11 9.07
N LYS A 734 14.55 16.32 8.96
CA LYS A 734 14.43 17.33 10.01
C LYS A 734 13.14 18.13 9.80
N VAL A 735 12.32 18.21 10.84
CA VAL A 735 11.21 19.16 10.95
C VAL A 735 11.51 20.07 12.15
N ALA A 736 11.48 21.38 11.92
CA ALA A 736 11.82 22.38 12.91
C ALA A 736 10.80 23.51 12.97
N VAL A 737 10.89 24.27 14.04
CA VAL A 737 10.15 25.51 14.26
C VAL A 737 11.13 26.70 14.30
N SER A 738 10.64 27.89 13.99
CA SER A 738 11.38 29.15 14.22
C SER A 738 11.66 29.35 15.71
N ASP A 739 12.62 30.23 16.01
CA ASP A 739 12.89 30.62 17.40
C ASP A 739 11.66 31.25 18.08
N ASN A 740 10.90 32.09 17.36
CA ASN A 740 9.67 32.70 17.88
C ASN A 740 8.59 31.65 18.16
N LEU A 741 8.35 30.72 17.23
CA LEU A 741 7.37 29.66 17.43
C LEU A 741 7.80 28.70 18.54
N TYR A 742 9.09 28.40 18.65
CA TYR A 742 9.65 27.60 19.75
C TYR A 742 9.34 28.24 21.10
N ASN A 743 9.71 29.51 21.29
CA ASN A 743 9.48 30.21 22.56
C ASN A 743 7.99 30.30 22.86
N PHE A 744 7.17 30.59 21.85
CA PHE A 744 5.72 30.65 21.98
C PHE A 744 5.08 29.32 22.42
N ILE A 745 5.54 28.19 21.89
CA ILE A 745 5.10 26.85 22.32
C ILE A 745 5.42 26.62 23.80
N HIS A 746 6.65 26.94 24.22
CA HIS A 746 7.10 26.69 25.59
C HIS A 746 6.38 27.59 26.60
N GLU A 747 6.16 28.86 26.25
CA GLU A 747 5.38 29.80 27.07
C GLU A 747 3.94 29.30 27.26
N LEU A 748 3.25 28.92 26.18
CA LEU A 748 1.89 28.38 26.26
C LEU A 748 1.84 27.06 27.03
N TRP A 749 2.84 26.19 26.86
CA TRP A 749 2.91 24.95 27.62
C TRP A 749 3.03 25.24 29.11
N LEU A 750 4.03 26.03 29.54
CA LEU A 750 4.24 26.34 30.96
C LEU A 750 3.02 27.00 31.61
N GLN A 751 2.27 27.82 30.86
CA GLN A 751 1.04 28.46 31.37
C GLN A 751 -0.12 27.46 31.58
N ASN A 752 -0.17 26.36 30.83
CA ASN A 752 -1.29 25.40 30.84
C ASN A 752 -0.94 24.05 31.49
N ALA A 753 0.35 23.80 31.78
CA ALA A 753 0.77 22.60 32.49
C ALA A 753 0.22 22.64 33.92
N PRO A 754 -0.53 21.61 34.36
CA PRO A 754 -1.04 21.57 35.71
C PRO A 754 0.12 21.50 36.71
N ILE A 755 0.07 22.33 37.74
CA ILE A 755 1.01 22.26 38.87
C ILE A 755 0.39 21.30 39.88
N GLY A 756 0.99 20.12 40.04
CA GLY A 756 0.56 19.16 41.05
C GLY A 756 1.00 19.63 42.45
N GLU A 757 0.06 19.62 43.39
CA GLU A 757 0.39 19.69 44.83
C GLU A 757 0.64 18.26 45.33
N LEU A 758 1.88 17.96 45.73
CA LEU A 758 2.23 16.68 46.33
C LEU A 758 2.07 16.82 47.85
N SER A 759 1.05 16.18 48.41
CA SER A 759 0.77 16.13 49.86
C SER A 759 1.37 14.92 50.54
#